data_AF-S0ELA1-F1
#
_entry.id   AF-S0ELA1-F1
#
_cell.length_a   1.000
_cell.length_b   1.000
_cell.length_c   1.000
_cell.angle_alpha   90.00
_cell.angle_beta   90.00
_cell.angle_gamma   90.00
#
_symmetry.space_group_name_H-M   'P 1'
#
loop_
_entity.id
_entity.type
_entity.pdbx_description
1 polymer ?
#
loop_
_entity_poly.entity_id
_entity_poly.type
_entity_poly.pdbx_seq_one_letter_code
_entity_poly.pdbx_strand_id
1 'polypeptide(L)'
;MTEPLEVEFRQWVEINARTGVNGFGEDKKYVSGTQLENYWSPTTLCEIISTIDPPIAVSVDTIRQMYLRIFSILVFIGKLGNISLFSKPGINDSNLPLGTNHLLPEWRGCLDEFLIQQWQFCPWAFPRLESDERQLPARQILPLRYEAQLTREGWSSPAARIQVVNIDEDYCESIPREAVFKIYEGIDTRQLYSREANVYTRLRRFNEISITKCYGSFEYPETNKRIIVLEYTREGSLLEFFKKTPPDNPNDLELLWKRLLVLLDGLYTLHNPDKHDSRSLSGIHHDIQPANILVFREEGTSAYDVLFKLADFGLAEIVRTNGGEGVKVPIDNEGNRMYSAPEAYSNFKIMSEIRPHLNPVADLWSLGAVYSDFLAWSIGGDECRERYRVKRKDAIAKLSYVTEAGFDACFHDGRKILPAVKDFHTEVLKDKVGGDFISPCISKFILKYMMVEESMRLMAMQAKARAIYMIDKKMSSYSGERKVPVWEVYEALKTKRNWTNFRRHQSQRSDAGMNLPGMQNARNQINRHGGRDQIMVIDDYESMREHRGNVVQTARVISYSVKVSDKDGMDLYFASDSCNPQKCQNSSDVEAKIRNKAPVIGWCDMKKCLKDVMDRVEANGMKPTGIYIFTDGIWDPAHNPEVDEVIHESIQLLIEKKAKPADLMFQFIQFGRDPQGSKRLKFLDDDCKRMHRGVEYDIVDTKHCDDHVPKIIIGSISKHNDDDD
;
A
#
# COMPACT_ATOMS: atom_id res chain seq x y z
N MET A 1 46.25 40.30 28.29
CA MET A 1 47.16 39.12 28.25
C MET A 1 46.34 37.88 27.93
N THR A 2 45.75 37.82 26.73
CA THR A 2 44.89 36.69 26.28
C THR A 2 45.69 35.58 25.61
N GLU A 3 46.93 35.87 25.19
CA GLU A 3 47.77 35.00 24.36
C GLU A 3 47.93 33.56 24.88
N PRO A 4 48.12 33.29 26.19
CA PRO A 4 48.22 31.90 26.68
C PRO A 4 46.94 31.08 26.47
N LEU A 5 45.77 31.67 26.74
CA LEU A 5 44.47 31.01 26.61
C LEU A 5 44.08 30.84 25.12
N GLU A 6 44.46 31.80 24.27
CA GLU A 6 44.28 31.69 22.81
C GLU A 6 45.15 30.58 22.21
N VAL A 7 46.37 30.39 22.71
CA VAL A 7 47.27 29.30 22.30
C VAL A 7 46.74 27.95 22.78
N GLU A 8 46.28 27.88 24.04
CA GLU A 8 45.65 26.68 24.59
C GLU A 8 44.42 26.26 23.77
N PHE A 9 43.53 27.20 23.43
CA PHE A 9 42.36 26.91 22.61
C PHE A 9 42.73 26.44 21.21
N ARG A 10 43.73 27.06 20.56
CA ARG A 10 44.21 26.62 19.24
C ARG A 10 44.73 25.19 19.26
N GLN A 11 45.56 24.85 20.25
CA GLN A 11 46.06 23.47 20.43
C GLN A 11 44.92 22.50 20.70
N TRP A 12 43.96 22.90 21.53
CA TRP A 12 42.78 22.09 21.80
C TRP A 12 41.95 21.84 20.53
N VAL A 13 41.74 22.86 19.69
CA VAL A 13 41.04 22.73 18.40
C VAL A 13 41.77 21.73 17.49
N GLU A 14 43.09 21.83 17.36
CA GLU A 14 43.89 20.91 16.52
C GLU A 14 43.75 19.45 16.96
N ILE A 15 43.73 19.19 18.27
CA ILE A 15 43.59 17.85 18.85
C ILE A 15 42.17 17.30 18.70
N ASN A 16 41.15 18.15 18.85
CA ASN A 16 39.75 17.73 18.95
C ASN A 16 38.97 17.84 17.64
N ALA A 17 39.55 18.44 16.60
CA ALA A 17 38.89 18.60 15.31
C ALA A 17 38.62 17.26 14.60
N ARG A 18 37.36 17.07 14.24
CA ARG A 18 36.86 15.97 13.42
C ARG A 18 37.07 16.28 11.94
N THR A 19 36.96 15.27 11.09
CA THR A 19 37.08 15.41 9.63
C THR A 19 35.72 15.24 8.99
N GLY A 20 35.35 16.17 8.12
CA GLY A 20 34.19 16.11 7.22
C GLY A 20 34.61 16.44 5.79
N VAL A 21 33.65 16.58 4.88
CA VAL A 21 33.92 16.81 3.44
C VAL A 21 33.20 18.06 2.95
N ASN A 22 33.88 18.89 2.15
CA ASN A 22 33.28 20.09 1.56
C ASN A 22 32.72 19.83 0.13
N GLY A 23 32.13 20.87 -0.49
CA GLY A 23 31.59 20.82 -1.84
C GLY A 23 32.63 20.58 -2.95
N PHE A 24 33.92 20.75 -2.66
CA PHE A 24 35.04 20.39 -3.54
C PHE A 24 35.46 18.92 -3.42
N GLY A 25 34.88 18.16 -2.48
CA GLY A 25 35.27 16.78 -2.20
C GLY A 25 36.55 16.67 -1.36
N GLU A 26 36.99 17.76 -0.73
CA GLU A 26 38.19 17.78 0.11
C GLU A 26 37.83 17.46 1.56
N ASP A 27 38.70 16.66 2.21
CA ASP A 27 38.65 16.46 3.66
C ASP A 27 39.00 17.77 4.36
N LYS A 28 38.09 18.26 5.21
CA LYS A 28 38.27 19.47 6.02
C LYS A 28 38.03 19.18 7.49
N LYS A 29 38.81 19.87 8.33
CA LYS A 29 38.65 19.84 9.78
C LYS A 29 37.49 20.71 10.22
N TYR A 30 36.73 20.23 11.20
CA TYR A 30 35.72 21.01 11.91
C TYR A 30 35.69 20.64 13.39
N VAL A 31 35.15 21.53 14.21
CA VAL A 31 34.96 21.33 15.65
C VAL A 31 33.46 21.21 15.92
N SER A 32 33.06 20.21 16.72
CA SER A 32 31.64 20.01 16.99
C SER A 32 31.07 21.07 17.94
N GLY A 33 29.79 21.40 17.77
CA GLY A 33 29.10 22.35 18.68
C GLY A 33 29.14 21.88 20.13
N THR A 34 28.89 20.59 20.35
CA THR A 34 28.96 19.95 21.68
C THR A 34 30.37 19.99 22.27
N GLN A 35 31.42 19.82 21.44
CA GLN A 35 32.80 19.97 21.90
C GLN A 35 33.09 21.42 22.33
N LEU A 36 32.59 22.41 21.59
CA LEU A 36 32.74 23.83 21.96
C LEU A 36 31.98 24.17 23.25
N GLU A 37 30.75 23.67 23.42
CA GLU A 37 29.95 23.87 24.64
C GLU A 37 30.63 23.30 25.88
N ASN A 38 31.30 22.16 25.73
CA ASN A 38 32.04 21.50 26.81
C ASN A 38 33.35 22.24 27.14
N TYR A 39 34.07 22.71 26.13
CA TYR A 39 35.30 23.47 26.35
C TYR A 39 35.00 24.83 27.00
N TRP A 40 34.03 25.56 26.47
CA TRP A 40 33.63 26.88 26.96
C TRP A 40 32.66 26.79 28.13
N SER A 41 33.17 26.28 29.26
CA SER A 41 32.46 26.32 30.54
C SER A 41 32.26 27.77 31.02
N PRO A 42 31.27 28.05 31.90
CA PRO A 42 31.12 29.38 32.50
C PRO A 42 32.41 29.92 33.12
N THR A 43 33.19 29.03 33.75
CA THR A 43 34.47 29.37 34.37
C THR A 43 35.51 29.80 33.34
N THR A 44 35.71 28.99 32.29
CA THR A 44 36.68 29.26 31.22
C THR A 44 36.33 30.53 30.44
N LEU A 45 35.03 30.77 30.21
CA LEU A 45 34.55 32.01 29.60
C LEU A 45 34.80 33.22 30.49
N CYS A 46 34.49 33.15 31.79
CA CYS A 46 34.80 34.20 32.75
C CYS A 46 36.29 34.54 32.77
N GLU A 47 37.15 33.51 32.82
CA GLU A 47 38.60 33.67 32.84
C GLU A 47 39.09 34.44 31.61
N ILE A 48 38.80 33.97 30.40
CA ILE A 48 39.30 34.62 29.19
C ILE A 48 38.70 36.03 28.99
N ILE A 49 37.41 36.24 29.30
CA ILE A 49 36.77 37.56 29.19
C ILE A 49 37.42 38.57 30.15
N SER A 50 37.77 38.14 31.37
CA SER A 50 38.40 38.99 32.38
C SER A 50 39.82 39.45 32.01
N THR A 51 40.47 38.76 31.06
CA THR A 51 41.84 39.11 30.62
C THR A 51 41.88 40.22 29.55
N ILE A 52 40.71 40.68 29.08
CA ILE A 52 40.56 41.73 28.07
C ILE A 52 40.24 43.06 28.74
N ASP A 53 40.96 44.09 28.32
CA ASP A 53 40.79 45.47 28.79
C ASP A 53 40.50 46.39 27.58
N PRO A 54 39.37 47.13 27.55
CA PRO A 54 38.29 47.11 28.54
C PRO A 54 37.48 45.79 28.52
N PRO A 55 36.84 45.41 29.63
CA PRO A 55 36.04 44.19 29.71
C PRO A 55 34.97 44.11 28.62
N ILE A 56 34.78 42.91 28.06
CA ILE A 56 33.76 42.67 27.04
C ILE A 56 32.37 42.92 27.63
N ALA A 57 31.57 43.76 26.96
CA ALA A 57 30.23 44.14 27.40
C ALA A 57 29.14 43.05 27.22
N VAL A 58 29.52 41.85 26.77
CA VAL A 58 28.61 40.72 26.50
C VAL A 58 28.73 39.70 27.63
N SER A 59 27.60 39.29 28.23
CA SER A 59 27.62 38.34 29.35
C SER A 59 28.01 36.93 28.90
N VAL A 60 28.56 36.14 29.84
CA VAL A 60 28.89 34.72 29.63
C VAL A 60 27.69 33.94 29.11
N ASP A 61 26.51 34.14 29.70
CA ASP A 61 25.28 33.47 29.26
C ASP A 61 24.90 33.84 27.82
N THR A 62 25.04 35.12 27.45
CA THR A 62 24.78 35.58 26.09
C THR A 62 25.75 34.95 25.10
N ILE A 63 27.03 34.84 25.46
CA ILE A 63 28.03 34.18 24.61
C ILE A 63 27.65 32.72 24.40
N ARG A 64 27.36 31.98 25.47
CA ARG A 64 27.01 30.55 25.37
C ARG A 64 25.76 30.30 24.53
N GLN A 65 24.75 31.17 24.63
CA GLN A 65 23.46 30.96 23.98
C GLN A 65 23.41 31.47 22.52
N MET A 66 24.18 32.51 22.19
CA MET A 66 24.00 33.21 20.92
C MET A 66 25.29 33.41 20.11
N TYR A 67 26.48 33.42 20.73
CA TYR A 67 27.73 33.80 20.07
C TYR A 67 28.85 32.78 20.26
N LEU A 68 28.55 31.54 20.63
CA LEU A 68 29.55 30.55 21.01
C LEU A 68 30.52 30.26 19.85
N ARG A 69 30.02 30.15 18.61
CA ARG A 69 30.83 29.93 17.41
C ARG A 69 31.59 31.19 17.02
N ILE A 70 30.93 32.35 16.99
CA ILE A 70 31.60 33.64 16.74
C ILE A 70 32.74 33.86 17.73
N PHE A 71 32.48 33.66 19.02
CA PHE A 71 33.45 33.76 20.11
C PHE A 71 34.62 32.82 19.89
N SER A 72 34.35 31.54 19.60
CA SER A 72 35.37 30.54 19.33
C SER A 72 36.26 30.94 18.16
N ILE A 73 35.70 31.40 17.04
CA ILE A 73 36.48 31.86 15.88
C ILE A 73 37.36 33.04 16.26
N LEU A 74 36.82 34.00 17.01
CA LEU A 74 37.58 35.20 17.42
C LEU A 74 38.73 34.87 18.38
N VAL A 75 38.56 33.93 19.30
CA VAL A 75 39.65 33.42 20.14
C VAL A 75 40.68 32.70 19.27
N PHE A 76 40.23 31.83 18.36
CA PHE A 76 41.10 31.05 17.49
C PHE A 76 42.05 31.92 16.65
N ILE A 77 41.56 33.06 16.17
CA ILE A 77 42.35 34.01 15.36
C ILE A 77 43.05 35.11 16.19
N GLY A 78 42.93 35.07 17.52
CA GLY A 78 43.53 36.08 18.42
C GLY A 78 42.92 37.48 18.29
N LYS A 79 41.63 37.59 17.99
CA LYS A 79 40.90 38.87 17.77
C LYS A 79 39.64 38.99 18.63
N LEU A 80 39.64 38.45 19.84
CA LEU A 80 38.48 38.43 20.73
C LEU A 80 37.88 39.84 21.01
N GLY A 81 38.69 40.90 21.02
CA GLY A 81 38.21 42.29 21.15
C GLY A 81 37.20 42.73 20.07
N ASN A 82 37.17 42.05 18.92
CA ASN A 82 36.27 42.35 17.82
C ASN A 82 34.84 41.79 18.01
N ILE A 83 34.53 41.11 19.12
CA ILE A 83 33.18 40.57 19.36
C ILE A 83 32.09 41.66 19.34
N SER A 84 32.45 42.90 19.72
CA SER A 84 31.54 44.04 19.66
C SER A 84 31.11 44.41 18.23
N LEU A 85 31.89 44.03 17.21
CA LEU A 85 31.49 44.19 15.81
C LEU A 85 30.26 43.36 15.51
N PHE A 86 30.10 42.18 16.10
CA PHE A 86 28.96 41.27 15.91
C PHE A 86 27.79 41.60 16.82
N SER A 87 28.06 41.87 18.11
CA SER A 87 26.98 42.06 19.09
C SER A 87 26.23 43.39 18.94
N LYS A 88 26.90 44.48 18.53
CA LYS A 88 26.24 45.78 18.28
C LYS A 88 25.15 45.72 17.19
N PRO A 89 25.40 45.13 16.01
CA PRO A 89 24.36 44.95 14.99
C PRO A 89 23.45 43.73 15.24
N GLY A 90 23.67 42.94 16.30
CA GLY A 90 22.88 41.75 16.62
C GLY A 90 23.15 40.53 15.74
N ILE A 91 24.29 40.50 15.04
CA ILE A 91 24.72 39.38 14.19
C ILE A 91 25.28 38.28 15.08
N ASN A 92 24.60 37.14 15.15
CA ASN A 92 24.90 36.06 16.08
C ASN A 92 25.13 34.72 15.32
N ASP A 93 25.32 33.62 16.05
CA ASP A 93 25.66 32.31 15.46
C ASP A 93 24.62 31.81 14.43
N SER A 94 23.35 32.21 14.54
CA SER A 94 22.30 31.87 13.56
C SER A 94 22.51 32.51 12.19
N ASN A 95 23.37 33.54 12.10
CA ASN A 95 23.72 34.19 10.85
C ASN A 95 24.95 33.56 10.17
N LEU A 96 25.64 32.64 10.82
CA LEU A 96 26.79 31.94 10.23
C LEU A 96 26.33 30.85 9.25
N PRO A 97 27.12 30.56 8.20
CA PRO A 97 28.35 31.25 7.80
C PRO A 97 28.05 32.59 7.10
N LEU A 98 28.91 33.59 7.33
CA LEU A 98 28.83 34.90 6.68
C LEU A 98 29.48 34.86 5.30
N GLY A 99 28.70 35.25 4.28
CA GLY A 99 29.22 35.60 2.96
C GLY A 99 29.79 37.02 2.90
N THR A 100 30.61 37.31 1.88
CA THR A 100 31.23 38.63 1.66
C THR A 100 30.22 39.77 1.51
N ASN A 101 28.99 39.48 1.10
CA ASN A 101 27.92 40.46 0.93
C ASN A 101 27.24 40.85 2.26
N HIS A 102 27.51 40.12 3.35
CA HIS A 102 26.97 40.41 4.68
C HIS A 102 27.92 41.28 5.52
N LEU A 103 29.06 41.70 4.95
CA LEU A 103 30.03 42.53 5.64
C LEU A 103 29.59 43.99 5.65
N LEU A 104 29.41 44.55 6.85
CA LEU A 104 29.28 45.99 7.03
C LEU A 104 30.56 46.69 6.50
N PRO A 105 30.48 47.91 5.94
CA PRO A 105 31.65 48.63 5.43
C PRO A 105 32.81 48.72 6.43
N GLU A 106 32.46 48.82 7.71
CA GLU A 106 33.35 48.92 8.86
C GLU A 106 34.16 47.64 9.14
N TRP A 107 33.79 46.52 8.52
CA TRP A 107 34.39 45.20 8.75
C TRP A 107 35.47 44.84 7.72
N ARG A 108 35.61 45.62 6.64
CA ARG A 108 36.54 45.32 5.55
C ARG A 108 37.99 45.29 6.05
N GLY A 109 38.70 44.19 5.80
CA GLY A 109 40.09 43.98 6.23
C GLY A 109 40.24 43.49 7.67
N CYS A 110 39.26 43.73 8.55
CA CYS A 110 39.30 43.33 9.96
C CYS A 110 38.90 41.87 10.18
N LEU A 111 37.99 41.35 9.35
CA LEU A 111 37.39 40.01 9.49
C LEU A 111 37.82 39.02 8.41
N ASP A 112 38.78 39.35 7.55
CA ASP A 112 39.20 38.48 6.44
C ASP A 112 39.60 37.08 6.93
N GLU A 113 40.36 37.02 8.02
CA GLU A 113 40.76 35.77 8.66
C GLU A 113 39.59 35.05 9.34
N PHE A 114 38.65 35.79 9.94
CA PHE A 114 37.41 35.22 10.48
C PHE A 114 36.62 34.52 9.37
N LEU A 115 36.47 35.15 8.20
CA LEU A 115 35.73 34.59 7.07
C LEU A 115 36.38 33.33 6.48
N ILE A 116 37.70 33.22 6.59
CA ILE A 116 38.46 32.02 6.20
C ILE A 116 38.24 30.91 7.23
N GLN A 117 38.35 31.24 8.53
CA GLN A 117 38.33 30.25 9.61
C GLN A 117 36.93 29.82 10.03
N GLN A 118 35.87 30.59 9.73
CA GLN A 118 34.50 30.28 10.18
C GLN A 118 34.02 28.87 9.80
N TRP A 119 34.44 28.34 8.64
CA TRP A 119 33.93 27.08 8.11
C TRP A 119 34.20 25.90 9.04
N GLN A 120 35.36 25.85 9.71
CA GLN A 120 35.67 24.78 10.66
C GLN A 120 34.80 24.83 11.93
N PHE A 121 34.20 25.98 12.24
CA PHE A 121 33.27 26.17 13.36
C PHE A 121 31.81 26.20 12.91
N CYS A 122 31.55 26.09 11.60
CA CYS A 122 30.23 26.14 10.99
C CYS A 122 29.94 24.91 10.10
N PRO A 123 30.15 23.67 10.57
CA PRO A 123 29.71 22.49 9.82
C PRO A 123 28.19 22.49 9.65
N TRP A 124 27.74 21.87 8.56
CA TRP A 124 26.34 21.80 8.19
C TRP A 124 25.58 20.85 9.10
N ALA A 125 24.58 21.35 9.82
CA ALA A 125 23.59 20.50 10.46
C ALA A 125 22.63 19.95 9.40
N PHE A 126 22.19 18.70 9.52
CA PHE A 126 21.20 18.10 8.62
C PHE A 126 19.79 18.26 9.18
N PRO A 127 19.10 19.40 8.94
CA PRO A 127 17.74 19.59 9.43
C PRO A 127 16.77 18.67 8.70
N ARG A 128 15.51 18.63 9.15
CA ARG A 128 14.43 18.16 8.29
C ARG A 128 14.39 19.05 7.05
N LEU A 129 14.77 18.52 5.88
CA LEU A 129 14.79 19.28 4.64
C LEU A 129 13.34 19.43 4.15
N GLU A 130 12.67 20.51 4.59
CA GLU A 130 11.31 20.85 4.17
C GLU A 130 11.24 21.36 2.72
N SER A 131 12.38 21.83 2.18
CA SER A 131 12.58 22.23 0.78
C SER A 131 13.69 21.38 0.19
N ASP A 132 13.40 20.82 -0.98
CA ASP A 132 14.36 20.16 -1.84
C ASP A 132 15.14 21.20 -2.67
N GLU A 133 16.29 20.81 -3.21
CA GLU A 133 17.19 21.64 -4.03
C GLU A 133 17.81 22.86 -3.32
N ARG A 134 18.20 22.71 -2.04
CA ARG A 134 18.93 23.78 -1.32
C ARG A 134 20.29 24.07 -1.93
N GLN A 135 20.70 25.33 -1.93
CA GLN A 135 22.03 25.72 -2.40
C GLN A 135 22.99 25.92 -1.23
N LEU A 136 24.13 25.22 -1.29
CA LEU A 136 25.20 25.33 -0.30
C LEU A 136 26.44 25.97 -0.94
N PRO A 137 27.18 26.83 -0.22
CA PRO A 137 28.51 27.27 -0.64
C PRO A 137 29.46 26.08 -0.74
N ALA A 138 30.38 26.06 -1.71
CA ALA A 138 31.29 24.91 -1.88
C ALA A 138 32.25 24.69 -0.69
N ARG A 139 32.46 25.72 0.13
CA ARG A 139 33.24 25.64 1.37
C ARG A 139 32.48 25.03 2.55
N GLN A 140 31.16 24.89 2.45
CA GLN A 140 30.33 24.31 3.50
C GLN A 140 30.79 22.86 3.77
N ILE A 141 31.22 22.61 5.01
CA ILE A 141 31.68 21.30 5.46
C ILE A 141 30.46 20.47 5.85
N LEU A 142 30.33 19.28 5.24
CA LEU A 142 29.40 18.25 5.68
C LEU A 142 30.11 17.37 6.73
N PRO A 143 29.60 17.30 7.97
CA PRO A 143 30.17 16.48 9.04
C PRO A 143 29.78 15.02 8.82
N LEU A 144 30.40 14.39 7.81
CA LEU A 144 30.16 13.00 7.46
C LEU A 144 31.43 12.33 6.93
N ARG A 145 31.40 11.00 6.89
CA ARG A 145 32.40 10.19 6.21
C ARG A 145 31.73 9.38 5.12
N TYR A 146 32.40 9.28 3.98
CA TYR A 146 32.01 8.35 2.95
C TYR A 146 32.49 6.95 3.30
N GLU A 147 31.60 5.97 3.21
CA GLU A 147 32.01 4.57 3.30
C GLU A 147 32.63 4.12 1.96
N ALA A 148 33.46 3.07 2.01
CA ALA A 148 34.04 2.48 0.82
C ALA A 148 32.93 2.15 -0.18
N GLN A 149 33.15 2.51 -1.45
CA GLN A 149 32.14 2.33 -2.50
C GLN A 149 31.77 0.84 -2.58
N LEU A 150 30.56 0.51 -2.13
CA LEU A 150 29.98 -0.80 -2.38
C LEU A 150 29.76 -0.87 -3.89
N THR A 151 30.63 -1.59 -4.59
CA THR A 151 30.42 -2.00 -5.98
C THR A 151 29.27 -3.02 -5.97
N ARG A 152 28.05 -2.52 -5.87
CA ARG A 152 26.82 -3.31 -5.97
C ARG A 152 26.31 -3.24 -7.40
N GLU A 153 25.94 -4.38 -7.96
CA GLU A 153 25.40 -4.45 -9.32
C GLU A 153 24.12 -3.60 -9.42
N GLY A 154 24.03 -2.76 -10.46
CA GLY A 154 22.89 -1.86 -10.69
C GLY A 154 22.97 -0.49 -10.00
N TRP A 155 24.01 -0.18 -9.21
CA TRP A 155 24.17 1.12 -8.53
C TRP A 155 24.86 2.23 -9.33
N SER A 156 25.12 2.03 -10.63
CA SER A 156 25.91 2.96 -11.43
C SER A 156 25.23 3.28 -12.76
N SER A 157 24.57 4.43 -12.83
CA SER A 157 24.35 5.14 -14.09
C SER A 157 25.61 5.95 -14.41
N PRO A 158 26.02 6.13 -15.68
CA PRO A 158 27.09 7.05 -16.05
C PRO A 158 26.89 8.48 -15.52
N ALA A 159 25.63 8.86 -15.24
CA ALA A 159 25.27 10.22 -14.83
C ALA A 159 25.23 10.45 -13.32
N ALA A 160 25.18 9.39 -12.49
CA ALA A 160 25.00 9.51 -11.04
C ALA A 160 25.75 8.43 -10.26
N ARG A 161 26.43 8.85 -9.19
CA ARG A 161 27.18 7.97 -8.30
C ARG A 161 26.44 7.80 -6.97
N ILE A 162 26.27 6.56 -6.54
CA ILE A 162 25.66 6.24 -5.24
C ILE A 162 26.76 6.02 -4.20
N GLN A 163 26.63 6.63 -3.02
CA GLN A 163 27.59 6.48 -1.93
C GLN A 163 26.90 6.40 -0.57
N VAL A 164 27.27 5.42 0.24
CA VAL A 164 26.84 5.33 1.64
C VAL A 164 27.64 6.35 2.46
N VAL A 165 26.97 7.06 3.34
CA VAL A 165 27.56 8.06 4.23
C VAL A 165 27.24 7.75 5.68
N ASN A 166 28.20 8.06 6.56
CA ASN A 166 28.02 8.07 8.00
C ASN A 166 28.11 9.53 8.50
N ILE A 167 26.95 10.09 8.85
CA ILE A 167 26.79 11.45 9.37
C ILE A 167 27.17 11.46 10.84
N ASP A 168 27.93 12.48 11.25
CA ASP A 168 28.29 12.73 12.64
C ASP A 168 27.03 12.87 13.51
N GLU A 169 27.04 12.22 14.68
CA GLU A 169 25.91 12.18 15.61
C GLU A 169 25.51 13.54 16.16
N ASP A 170 26.46 14.48 16.25
CA ASP A 170 26.19 15.85 16.70
C ASP A 170 25.39 16.66 15.64
N TYR A 171 25.22 16.12 14.43
CA TYR A 171 24.64 16.82 13.28
C TYR A 171 23.51 16.05 12.58
N CYS A 172 23.14 14.86 13.09
CA CYS A 172 22.12 14.00 12.52
C CYS A 172 20.70 14.29 13.07
N GLU A 173 20.25 15.55 13.03
CA GLU A 173 18.99 15.98 13.68
C GLU A 173 17.76 15.18 13.22
N SER A 174 17.49 15.16 11.91
CA SER A 174 16.29 14.53 11.32
C SER A 174 16.61 13.44 10.30
N ILE A 175 17.89 13.23 10.02
CA ILE A 175 18.40 12.22 9.09
C ILE A 175 19.16 11.18 9.91
N PRO A 176 18.96 9.87 9.67
CA PRO A 176 19.73 8.85 10.36
C PRO A 176 21.24 9.00 10.09
N ARG A 177 22.05 8.48 11.02
CA ARG A 177 23.51 8.47 10.88
C ARG A 177 23.96 7.80 9.58
N GLU A 178 23.35 6.67 9.23
CA GLU A 178 23.63 6.00 7.96
C GLU A 178 22.61 6.43 6.91
N ALA A 179 23.09 6.99 5.81
CA ALA A 179 22.27 7.43 4.69
C ALA A 179 22.95 7.12 3.35
N VAL A 180 22.21 7.28 2.26
CA VAL A 180 22.73 7.16 0.90
C VAL A 180 22.71 8.52 0.22
N PHE A 181 23.84 8.91 -0.36
CA PHE A 181 23.94 10.06 -1.24
C PHE A 181 23.94 9.58 -2.69
N LYS A 182 22.94 10.00 -3.45
CA LYS A 182 22.96 9.90 -4.92
C LYS A 182 23.49 11.21 -5.47
N ILE A 183 24.68 11.15 -6.06
CA ILE A 183 25.52 12.31 -6.40
C ILE A 183 25.56 12.48 -7.91
N TYR A 184 25.12 13.64 -8.37
CA TYR A 184 25.18 14.09 -9.76
C TYR A 184 26.29 15.13 -9.89
N GLU A 185 27.24 14.91 -10.78
CA GLU A 185 28.37 15.81 -11.01
C GLU A 185 28.36 16.31 -12.47
N GLY A 186 28.83 17.53 -12.70
CA GLY A 186 28.89 18.13 -14.03
C GLY A 186 27.69 19.01 -14.38
N ILE A 187 27.82 19.74 -15.48
CA ILE A 187 26.86 20.76 -15.92
C ILE A 187 25.60 20.08 -16.48
N ASP A 188 25.78 18.99 -17.23
CA ASP A 188 24.70 18.32 -17.98
C ASP A 188 23.75 17.48 -17.09
N THR A 189 24.12 17.24 -15.83
CA THR A 189 23.33 16.41 -14.91
C THR A 189 22.24 17.18 -14.15
N ARG A 190 22.14 18.50 -14.33
CA ARG A 190 21.14 19.34 -13.60
C ARG A 190 19.71 18.89 -13.86
N GLN A 191 19.37 18.62 -15.12
CA GLN A 191 17.99 18.22 -15.47
C GLN A 191 17.63 16.85 -14.89
N LEU A 192 18.56 15.89 -14.91
CA LEU A 192 18.37 14.57 -14.31
C LEU A 192 18.14 14.66 -12.80
N TYR A 193 19.00 15.42 -12.11
CA TYR A 193 18.87 15.70 -10.69
C TYR A 193 17.52 16.37 -10.34
N SER A 194 17.16 17.46 -11.02
CA SER A 194 15.92 18.19 -10.71
C SER A 194 14.67 17.36 -11.02
N ARG A 195 14.71 16.50 -12.06
CA ARG A 195 13.61 15.56 -12.35
C ARG A 195 13.42 14.58 -11.19
N GLU A 196 14.47 13.87 -10.80
CA GLU A 196 14.40 12.86 -9.73
C GLU A 196 14.06 13.49 -8.37
N ALA A 197 14.72 14.61 -8.02
CA ALA A 197 14.45 15.33 -6.78
C ALA A 197 12.97 15.73 -6.68
N ASN A 198 12.38 16.23 -7.77
CA ASN A 198 10.98 16.65 -7.79
C ASN A 198 10.00 15.47 -7.68
N VAL A 199 10.34 14.30 -8.23
CA VAL A 199 9.55 13.08 -8.01
C VAL A 199 9.53 12.76 -6.51
N TYR A 200 10.70 12.73 -5.86
CA TYR A 200 10.76 12.51 -4.41
C TYR A 200 10.03 13.58 -3.59
N THR A 201 10.12 14.87 -3.96
CA THR A 201 9.38 15.96 -3.30
C THR A 201 7.88 15.70 -3.29
N ARG A 202 7.33 15.22 -4.41
CA ARG A 202 5.90 14.92 -4.54
C ARG A 202 5.52 13.70 -3.71
N LEU A 203 6.30 12.62 -3.82
CA LEU A 203 6.02 11.36 -3.15
C LEU A 203 6.20 11.44 -1.62
N ARG A 204 7.08 12.32 -1.11
CA ARG A 204 7.31 12.54 0.34
C ARG A 204 6.05 12.99 1.08
N ARG A 205 5.04 13.52 0.37
CA ARG A 205 3.75 13.89 0.96
C ARG A 205 2.95 12.70 1.45
N PHE A 206 3.22 11.52 0.93
CA PHE A 206 2.57 10.28 1.33
C PHE A 206 3.45 9.57 2.36
N ASN A 207 2.82 9.05 3.42
CA ASN A 207 3.54 8.33 4.48
C ASN A 207 3.64 6.83 4.14
N GLU A 208 3.99 6.53 2.88
CA GLU A 208 3.97 5.17 2.35
C GLU A 208 5.22 4.40 2.76
N ILE A 209 5.01 3.15 3.13
CA ILE A 209 6.08 2.22 3.53
C ILE A 209 6.76 1.60 2.29
N SER A 210 6.15 1.71 1.11
CA SER A 210 6.50 1.01 -0.14
C SER A 210 7.40 1.80 -1.10
N ILE A 211 7.79 3.03 -0.76
CA ILE A 211 8.70 3.88 -1.56
C ILE A 211 9.89 4.28 -0.68
N THR A 212 11.08 4.26 -1.26
CA THR A 212 12.32 4.65 -0.59
C THR A 212 12.22 6.10 -0.11
N LYS A 213 12.43 6.32 1.19
CA LYS A 213 12.38 7.62 1.84
C LYS A 213 13.53 8.50 1.35
N CYS A 214 13.16 9.65 0.82
CA CYS A 214 14.09 10.74 0.54
C CYS A 214 14.03 11.75 1.68
N TYR A 215 15.17 12.09 2.27
CA TYR A 215 15.27 13.06 3.36
C TYR A 215 15.38 14.49 2.84
N GLY A 216 15.87 14.68 1.61
CA GLY A 216 15.97 15.96 0.94
C GLY A 216 17.04 15.96 -0.15
N SER A 217 17.26 17.13 -0.74
CA SER A 217 18.31 17.32 -1.74
C SER A 217 18.93 18.71 -1.67
N PHE A 218 20.19 18.80 -2.10
CA PHE A 218 20.94 20.05 -2.14
C PHE A 218 21.99 20.04 -3.25
N GLU A 219 22.44 21.23 -3.66
CA GLU A 219 23.48 21.44 -4.66
C GLU A 219 24.57 22.40 -4.18
N TYR A 220 25.77 22.22 -4.73
CA TYR A 220 26.89 23.15 -4.69
C TYR A 220 27.01 23.79 -6.07
N PRO A 221 26.44 24.99 -6.31
CA PRO A 221 26.45 25.61 -7.63
C PRO A 221 27.87 25.83 -8.18
N GLU A 222 28.83 26.20 -7.32
CA GLU A 222 30.22 26.45 -7.71
C GLU A 222 30.93 25.21 -8.29
N THR A 223 30.62 24.01 -7.79
CA THR A 223 31.26 22.76 -8.22
C THR A 223 30.37 21.89 -9.10
N ASN A 224 29.16 22.36 -9.43
CA ASN A 224 28.14 21.61 -10.18
C ASN A 224 27.85 20.22 -9.59
N LYS A 225 27.93 20.11 -8.26
CA LYS A 225 27.66 18.86 -7.53
C LYS A 225 26.28 18.92 -6.89
N ARG A 226 25.45 17.92 -7.14
CA ARG A 226 24.05 17.86 -6.66
C ARG A 226 23.81 16.53 -5.98
N ILE A 227 23.11 16.54 -4.86
CA ILE A 227 23.00 15.39 -3.96
C ILE A 227 21.55 15.20 -3.57
N ILE A 228 21.05 13.98 -3.75
CA ILE A 228 19.80 13.50 -3.17
C ILE A 228 20.14 12.59 -1.98
N VAL A 229 19.55 12.85 -0.83
CA VAL A 229 19.79 12.11 0.42
C VAL A 229 18.65 11.11 0.64
N LEU A 230 18.97 9.83 0.64
CA LEU A 230 18.04 8.71 0.69
C LEU A 230 18.27 7.84 1.93
N GLU A 231 17.24 7.10 2.34
CA GLU A 231 17.39 6.07 3.37
C GLU A 231 18.32 4.94 2.91
N TYR A 232 19.10 4.44 3.86
CA TYR A 232 20.04 3.36 3.65
C TYR A 232 19.48 2.03 4.13
N THR A 233 19.83 0.95 3.44
CA THR A 233 19.61 -0.42 3.89
C THR A 233 20.85 -1.28 3.68
N ARG A 234 21.16 -2.09 4.71
CA ARG A 234 22.24 -3.08 4.65
C ARG A 234 21.87 -4.29 3.80
N GLU A 235 20.58 -4.64 3.73
CA GLU A 235 20.04 -5.78 2.97
C GLU A 235 20.22 -5.64 1.45
N GLY A 236 20.37 -4.40 0.97
CA GLY A 236 20.60 -4.11 -0.45
C GLY A 236 19.32 -4.11 -1.28
N SER A 237 19.48 -4.39 -2.58
CA SER A 237 18.36 -4.49 -3.52
C SER A 237 17.77 -5.90 -3.53
N LEU A 238 16.60 -6.07 -4.17
CA LEU A 238 15.98 -7.38 -4.38
C LEU A 238 16.88 -8.28 -5.24
N LEU A 239 17.67 -7.70 -6.15
CA LEU A 239 18.68 -8.44 -6.90
C LEU A 239 19.74 -9.07 -5.99
N GLU A 240 20.24 -8.31 -5.01
CA GLU A 240 21.17 -8.84 -4.00
C GLU A 240 20.48 -9.83 -3.05
N PHE A 241 19.21 -9.58 -2.72
CA PHE A 241 18.41 -10.47 -1.89
C PHE A 241 18.22 -11.85 -2.52
N PHE A 242 18.16 -11.95 -3.86
CA PHE A 242 18.11 -13.24 -4.55
C PHE A 242 19.34 -14.13 -4.31
N LYS A 243 20.46 -13.58 -3.85
CA LYS A 243 21.65 -14.37 -3.47
C LYS A 243 21.44 -15.14 -2.16
N LYS A 244 20.39 -14.83 -1.39
CA LYS A 244 20.02 -15.57 -0.17
C LYS A 244 19.29 -16.86 -0.52
N THR A 245 19.35 -17.83 0.38
CA THR A 245 18.51 -19.03 0.33
C THR A 245 17.03 -18.62 0.42
N PRO A 246 16.13 -19.19 -0.40
CA PRO A 246 14.69 -18.97 -0.26
C PRO A 246 14.12 -19.69 0.98
N PRO A 247 12.92 -19.29 1.47
CA PRO A 247 12.32 -19.96 2.62
C PRO A 247 11.96 -21.41 2.32
N ASP A 248 12.16 -22.28 3.31
CA ASP A 248 11.85 -23.71 3.26
C ASP A 248 10.47 -24.06 3.82
N ASN A 249 9.76 -23.08 4.38
CA ASN A 249 8.46 -23.25 5.02
C ASN A 249 7.40 -22.33 4.40
N PRO A 250 6.13 -22.78 4.36
CA PRO A 250 5.05 -22.05 3.68
C PRO A 250 4.67 -20.72 4.35
N ASN A 251 4.90 -20.57 5.66
CA ASN A 251 4.52 -19.35 6.39
C ASN A 251 5.43 -18.18 6.01
N ASP A 252 6.74 -18.41 5.94
CA ASP A 252 7.69 -17.39 5.49
C ASP A 252 7.49 -17.04 4.00
N LEU A 253 7.14 -18.02 3.16
CA LEU A 253 6.75 -17.77 1.77
C LEU A 253 5.50 -16.90 1.68
N GLU A 254 4.47 -17.20 2.48
CA GLU A 254 3.25 -16.41 2.54
C GLU A 254 3.52 -14.98 3.00
N LEU A 255 4.35 -14.82 4.04
CA LEU A 255 4.80 -13.53 4.54
C LEU A 255 5.51 -12.73 3.44
N LEU A 256 6.52 -13.30 2.79
CA LEU A 256 7.28 -12.63 1.73
C LEU A 256 6.38 -12.16 0.59
N TRP A 257 5.49 -13.03 0.10
CA TRP A 257 4.56 -12.65 -0.97
C TRP A 257 3.61 -11.53 -0.56
N LYS A 258 3.07 -11.57 0.67
CA LYS A 258 2.24 -10.48 1.20
C LYS A 258 3.03 -9.17 1.26
N ARG A 259 4.30 -9.21 1.66
CA ARG A 259 5.19 -8.02 1.71
C ARG A 259 5.57 -7.51 0.31
N LEU A 260 5.80 -8.38 -0.66
CA LEU A 260 6.03 -7.99 -2.06
C LEU A 260 4.80 -7.29 -2.66
N LEU A 261 3.60 -7.80 -2.40
CA LEU A 261 2.35 -7.21 -2.89
C LEU A 261 2.12 -5.77 -2.39
N VAL A 262 2.80 -5.34 -1.32
CA VAL A 262 2.78 -3.93 -0.84
C VAL A 262 3.45 -2.97 -1.85
N LEU A 263 4.30 -3.45 -2.77
CA LEU A 263 4.83 -2.63 -3.85
C LEU A 263 3.73 -2.06 -4.77
N LEU A 264 2.57 -2.71 -4.83
CA LEU A 264 1.40 -2.18 -5.56
C LEU A 264 0.87 -0.88 -4.95
N ASP A 265 1.05 -0.65 -3.64
CA ASP A 265 0.69 0.61 -2.99
C ASP A 265 1.62 1.73 -3.45
N GLY A 266 2.92 1.46 -3.49
CA GLY A 266 3.92 2.42 -3.96
C GLY A 266 3.71 2.76 -5.42
N LEU A 267 3.37 1.76 -6.22
CA LEU A 267 3.04 1.94 -7.62
C LEU A 267 1.79 2.81 -7.80
N TYR A 268 0.73 2.55 -7.03
CA TYR A 268 -0.49 3.36 -7.06
C TYR A 268 -0.23 4.83 -6.68
N THR A 269 0.57 5.07 -5.63
CA THR A 269 0.95 6.42 -5.20
C THR A 269 1.75 7.15 -6.28
N LEU A 270 2.67 6.46 -6.97
CA LEU A 270 3.41 7.05 -8.08
C LEU A 270 2.51 7.38 -9.27
N HIS A 271 1.57 6.50 -9.61
CA HIS A 271 0.64 6.69 -10.72
C HIS A 271 -0.38 7.80 -10.45
N ASN A 272 -0.64 8.11 -9.17
CA ASN A 272 -1.61 9.10 -8.70
C ASN A 272 -0.99 10.03 -7.64
N PRO A 273 0.03 10.84 -7.98
CA PRO A 273 0.85 11.56 -6.99
C PRO A 273 0.19 12.84 -6.45
N ASP A 274 -1.12 13.05 -6.64
CA ASP A 274 -1.85 14.19 -6.08
C ASP A 274 -2.81 13.75 -4.96
N LYS A 275 -2.83 14.52 -3.86
CA LYS A 275 -3.74 14.33 -2.71
C LYS A 275 -5.05 15.09 -2.86
N HIS A 276 -5.07 16.13 -3.69
CA HIS A 276 -6.23 16.98 -3.89
C HIS A 276 -6.50 17.08 -5.39
N ASP A 277 -7.71 16.72 -5.82
CA ASP A 277 -8.23 16.66 -7.21
C ASP A 277 -8.05 17.93 -8.08
N SER A 278 -7.33 18.93 -7.57
CA SER A 278 -7.04 20.22 -8.21
C SER A 278 -6.04 20.14 -9.37
N ARG A 279 -5.19 19.11 -9.45
CA ARG A 279 -4.25 18.92 -10.55
C ARG A 279 -4.20 17.42 -10.87
N SER A 280 -5.01 16.95 -11.81
CA SER A 280 -4.92 15.57 -12.28
C SER A 280 -3.49 15.28 -12.74
N LEU A 281 -2.69 14.60 -11.91
CA LEU A 281 -1.30 14.26 -12.17
C LEU A 281 -1.22 12.76 -12.37
N SER A 282 -0.32 12.34 -13.25
CA SER A 282 -0.02 10.92 -13.42
C SER A 282 1.47 10.71 -13.60
N GLY A 283 1.98 9.67 -12.96
CA GLY A 283 3.39 9.30 -12.99
C GLY A 283 3.64 7.91 -13.55
N ILE A 284 4.84 7.69 -14.06
CA ILE A 284 5.37 6.39 -14.48
C ILE A 284 6.79 6.24 -13.93
N HIS A 285 7.15 5.05 -13.45
CA HIS A 285 8.51 4.75 -12.97
C HIS A 285 9.44 4.42 -14.14
N HIS A 286 8.95 3.63 -15.09
CA HIS A 286 9.63 3.20 -16.32
C HIS A 286 10.88 2.31 -16.14
N ASP A 287 11.38 2.14 -14.91
CA ASP A 287 12.57 1.33 -14.63
C ASP A 287 12.42 0.37 -13.45
N ILE A 288 11.24 -0.24 -13.31
CA ILE A 288 11.02 -1.27 -12.29
C ILE A 288 11.76 -2.55 -12.68
N GLN A 289 12.71 -2.94 -11.84
CA GLN A 289 13.53 -4.14 -11.95
C GLN A 289 14.06 -4.52 -10.55
N PRO A 290 14.59 -5.74 -10.33
CA PRO A 290 15.05 -6.15 -9.00
C PRO A 290 16.16 -5.28 -8.41
N ALA A 291 16.99 -4.64 -9.24
CA ALA A 291 18.02 -3.71 -8.77
C ALA A 291 17.46 -2.41 -8.16
N ASN A 292 16.24 -2.01 -8.57
CA ASN A 292 15.55 -0.79 -8.15
C ASN A 292 14.44 -1.04 -7.13
N ILE A 293 14.45 -2.21 -6.48
CA ILE A 293 13.60 -2.51 -5.32
C ILE A 293 14.55 -2.74 -4.15
N LEU A 294 14.46 -1.92 -3.11
CA LEU A 294 15.29 -2.05 -1.92
C LEU A 294 14.61 -2.90 -0.87
N VAL A 295 15.39 -3.72 -0.17
CA VAL A 295 14.93 -4.59 0.91
C VAL A 295 15.31 -3.95 2.24
N PHE A 296 14.41 -3.91 3.22
CA PHE A 296 14.68 -3.37 4.55
C PHE A 296 14.36 -4.41 5.60
N ARG A 297 15.25 -4.60 6.57
CA ARG A 297 15.01 -5.49 7.70
C ARG A 297 13.91 -4.93 8.60
N GLU A 298 12.94 -5.76 8.98
CA GLU A 298 11.98 -5.46 10.05
C GLU A 298 12.32 -6.21 11.33
N GLU A 299 11.80 -5.71 12.45
CA GLU A 299 11.83 -6.43 13.71
C GLU A 299 11.00 -7.70 13.60
N GLY A 300 11.61 -8.84 13.94
CA GLY A 300 10.96 -10.13 13.88
C GLY A 300 11.94 -11.29 14.06
N THR A 301 11.43 -12.50 14.16
CA THR A 301 12.21 -13.71 14.44
C THR A 301 12.63 -14.47 13.18
N SER A 302 11.97 -14.23 12.05
CA SER A 302 12.28 -14.86 10.76
C SER A 302 13.37 -14.09 10.03
N ALA A 303 14.25 -14.78 9.31
CA ALA A 303 15.23 -14.15 8.41
C ALA A 303 14.56 -13.39 7.25
N TYR A 304 13.26 -13.59 7.06
CA TYR A 304 12.43 -13.00 6.01
C TYR A 304 11.46 -11.93 6.50
N ASP A 305 11.56 -11.52 7.78
CA ASP A 305 10.95 -10.27 8.26
C ASP A 305 11.61 -9.07 7.59
N VAL A 306 11.12 -8.74 6.38
CA VAL A 306 11.63 -7.66 5.53
C VAL A 306 10.49 -6.90 4.85
N LEU A 307 10.79 -5.66 4.47
CA LEU A 307 9.96 -4.80 3.62
C LEU A 307 10.63 -4.59 2.26
N PHE A 308 9.81 -4.47 1.23
CA PHE A 308 10.26 -4.12 -0.13
C PHE A 308 9.79 -2.72 -0.47
N LYS A 309 10.69 -1.89 -1.01
CA LYS A 309 10.38 -0.52 -1.42
C LYS A 309 10.86 -0.22 -2.83
N LEU A 310 10.04 0.48 -3.62
CA LEU A 310 10.46 1.04 -4.89
C LEU A 310 11.55 2.10 -4.66
N ALA A 311 12.57 2.10 -5.51
CA ALA A 311 13.73 2.99 -5.45
C ALA A 311 14.15 3.39 -6.86
N ASP A 312 15.05 4.38 -6.93
CA ASP A 312 15.58 4.95 -8.17
C ASP A 312 14.51 5.53 -9.11
N PHE A 313 14.25 6.83 -8.96
CA PHE A 313 13.29 7.54 -9.79
C PHE A 313 13.98 8.37 -10.87
N GLY A 314 15.22 8.03 -11.25
CA GLY A 314 16.01 8.77 -12.24
C GLY A 314 15.36 8.84 -13.62
N LEU A 315 14.59 7.81 -13.99
CA LEU A 315 13.84 7.74 -15.25
C LEU A 315 12.33 8.00 -15.09
N ALA A 316 11.87 8.25 -13.86
CA ALA A 316 10.47 8.49 -13.60
C ALA A 316 10.01 9.82 -14.20
N GLU A 317 8.77 9.85 -14.66
CA GLU A 317 8.14 11.03 -15.26
C GLU A 317 6.79 11.27 -14.61
N ILE A 318 6.47 12.53 -14.31
CA ILE A 318 5.17 12.95 -13.77
C ILE A 318 4.63 14.09 -14.61
N VAL A 319 3.46 13.89 -15.21
CA VAL A 319 2.80 14.85 -16.09
C VAL A 319 1.43 15.25 -15.56
N ARG A 320 0.96 16.43 -16.00
CA ARG A 320 -0.44 16.81 -15.84
C ARG A 320 -1.28 16.10 -16.87
N THR A 321 -2.42 15.60 -16.44
CA THR A 321 -3.43 14.96 -17.26
C THR A 321 -4.65 15.85 -17.35
N ASN A 322 -5.41 15.73 -18.44
CA ASN A 322 -6.64 16.49 -18.65
C ASN A 322 -7.89 15.68 -18.26
N GLY A 323 -7.74 14.64 -17.41
CA GLY A 323 -8.85 13.80 -16.95
C GLY A 323 -9.51 12.90 -18.02
N GLY A 324 -8.92 12.77 -19.21
CA GLY A 324 -9.41 11.87 -20.26
C GLY A 324 -8.98 10.41 -20.08
N GLU A 325 -9.75 9.46 -20.63
CA GLU A 325 -9.37 8.05 -20.70
C GLU A 325 -8.08 7.87 -21.55
N GLY A 326 -7.18 6.98 -21.10
CA GLY A 326 -5.95 6.66 -21.82
C GLY A 326 -4.79 7.64 -21.57
N VAL A 327 -4.49 7.94 -20.30
CA VAL A 327 -3.32 8.74 -19.92
C VAL A 327 -2.05 8.12 -20.48
N LYS A 328 -1.25 8.93 -21.18
CA LYS A 328 0.10 8.55 -21.60
C LYS A 328 1.12 9.56 -21.12
N VAL A 329 2.25 9.05 -20.66
CA VAL A 329 3.38 9.81 -20.12
C VAL A 329 4.56 9.68 -21.09
N PRO A 330 5.18 10.78 -21.52
CA PRO A 330 6.41 10.71 -22.30
C PRO A 330 7.53 10.10 -21.46
N ILE A 331 8.28 9.17 -22.03
CA ILE A 331 9.41 8.51 -21.37
C ILE A 331 10.68 8.66 -22.21
N ASP A 332 11.84 8.54 -21.55
CA ASP A 332 13.14 8.40 -22.23
C ASP A 332 13.34 6.97 -22.71
N ASN A 333 14.15 6.75 -23.76
CA ASN A 333 14.44 5.40 -24.28
C ASN A 333 15.54 4.65 -23.49
N GLU A 334 15.86 5.14 -22.29
CA GLU A 334 17.01 4.70 -21.48
C GLU A 334 16.64 3.71 -20.36
N GLY A 335 15.38 3.23 -20.30
CA GLY A 335 14.91 2.27 -19.31
C GLY A 335 15.42 0.84 -19.51
N ASN A 336 15.30 0.00 -18.48
CA ASN A 336 15.65 -1.42 -18.60
C ASN A 336 14.77 -2.11 -19.66
N ARG A 337 15.40 -2.92 -20.51
CA ARG A 337 14.70 -3.66 -21.58
C ARG A 337 14.16 -5.02 -21.15
N MET A 338 14.77 -5.63 -20.11
CA MET A 338 14.46 -7.01 -19.74
C MET A 338 13.11 -7.14 -19.04
N TYR A 339 12.76 -6.21 -18.15
CA TYR A 339 11.52 -6.24 -17.39
C TYR A 339 10.41 -5.38 -18.03
N SER A 340 10.74 -4.55 -19.03
CA SER A 340 9.78 -3.64 -19.63
C SER A 340 8.62 -4.35 -20.34
N ALA A 341 7.51 -3.61 -20.47
CA ALA A 341 6.33 -4.06 -21.17
C ALA A 341 6.56 -4.11 -22.70
N PRO A 342 5.82 -4.95 -23.45
CA PRO A 342 5.95 -5.04 -24.91
C PRO A 342 5.84 -3.69 -25.61
N GLU A 343 4.92 -2.83 -25.16
CA GLU A 343 4.70 -1.49 -25.72
C GLU A 343 5.80 -0.47 -25.37
N ALA A 344 6.61 -0.75 -24.33
CA ALA A 344 7.79 0.03 -23.96
C ALA A 344 9.05 -0.42 -24.71
N TYR A 345 9.02 -1.59 -25.35
CA TYR A 345 10.17 -2.16 -26.03
C TYR A 345 10.38 -1.53 -27.42
N SER A 346 11.50 -0.83 -27.60
CA SER A 346 11.89 -0.18 -28.85
C SER A 346 12.37 -1.18 -29.90
N ASN A 347 11.44 -1.92 -30.53
CA ASN A 347 11.79 -2.94 -31.53
C ASN A 347 12.21 -2.37 -32.90
N PHE A 348 11.90 -1.10 -33.18
CA PHE A 348 12.21 -0.45 -34.46
C PHE A 348 13.10 0.78 -34.24
N LYS A 349 14.04 1.03 -35.17
CA LYS A 349 15.03 2.12 -35.05
C LYS A 349 14.40 3.48 -34.74
N ILE A 350 13.31 3.85 -35.42
CA ILE A 350 12.63 5.13 -35.18
C ILE A 350 12.11 5.27 -33.74
N MET A 351 11.74 4.16 -33.07
CA MET A 351 11.29 4.19 -31.68
C MET A 351 12.42 4.56 -30.72
N SER A 352 13.69 4.31 -31.09
CA SER A 352 14.84 4.77 -30.32
C SER A 352 15.20 6.25 -30.57
N GLU A 353 14.70 6.84 -31.65
CA GLU A 353 14.99 8.23 -32.05
C GLU A 353 13.92 9.24 -31.53
N ILE A 354 12.77 8.77 -31.04
CA ILE A 354 11.68 9.59 -30.51
C ILE A 354 11.38 9.23 -29.05
N ARG A 355 10.82 10.15 -28.26
CA ARG A 355 10.30 9.86 -26.91
C ARG A 355 8.92 9.19 -27.00
N PRO A 356 8.78 7.89 -26.67
CA PRO A 356 7.49 7.22 -26.69
C PRO A 356 6.61 7.71 -25.53
N HIS A 357 5.29 7.51 -25.69
CA HIS A 357 4.29 7.85 -24.70
C HIS A 357 3.64 6.57 -24.20
N LEU A 358 3.82 6.25 -22.92
CA LEU A 358 3.34 5.03 -22.31
C LEU A 358 2.23 5.28 -21.30
N ASN A 359 1.32 4.32 -21.20
CA ASN A 359 0.39 4.27 -20.09
C ASN A 359 1.12 3.82 -18.82
N PRO A 360 0.90 4.46 -17.66
CA PRO A 360 1.48 4.03 -16.38
C PRO A 360 1.31 2.54 -16.05
N VAL A 361 0.25 1.86 -16.55
CA VAL A 361 0.07 0.40 -16.36
C VAL A 361 1.18 -0.45 -17.00
N ALA A 362 2.08 0.14 -17.80
CA ALA A 362 3.32 -0.50 -18.22
C ALA A 362 4.18 -0.92 -17.03
N ASP A 363 4.20 -0.13 -15.95
CA ASP A 363 4.93 -0.49 -14.73
C ASP A 363 4.33 -1.72 -14.02
N LEU A 364 3.02 -1.97 -14.18
CA LEU A 364 2.40 -3.19 -13.62
C LEU A 364 2.92 -4.45 -14.32
N TRP A 365 3.19 -4.37 -15.63
CA TRP A 365 3.87 -5.45 -16.34
C TRP A 365 5.27 -5.66 -15.78
N SER A 366 6.05 -4.58 -15.63
CA SER A 366 7.42 -4.66 -15.10
C SER A 366 7.46 -5.26 -13.70
N LEU A 367 6.51 -4.91 -12.84
CA LEU A 367 6.35 -5.53 -11.53
C LEU A 367 5.93 -7.01 -11.63
N GLY A 368 5.10 -7.37 -12.61
CA GLY A 368 4.74 -8.77 -12.90
C GLY A 368 5.93 -9.61 -13.35
N ALA A 369 6.82 -9.02 -14.15
CA ALA A 369 8.09 -9.61 -14.54
C ALA A 369 9.03 -9.82 -13.33
N VAL A 370 9.12 -8.85 -12.42
CA VAL A 370 9.83 -9.00 -11.13
C VAL A 370 9.22 -10.13 -10.29
N TYR A 371 7.89 -10.18 -10.16
CA TYR A 371 7.22 -11.25 -9.43
C TYR A 371 7.42 -12.63 -10.08
N SER A 372 7.53 -12.69 -11.41
CA SER A 372 7.85 -13.94 -12.13
C SER A 372 9.25 -14.44 -11.80
N ASP A 373 10.26 -13.56 -11.72
CA ASP A 373 11.60 -13.92 -11.24
C ASP A 373 11.60 -14.30 -9.76
N PHE A 374 10.87 -13.57 -8.92
CA PHE A 374 10.73 -13.88 -7.50
C PHE A 374 10.12 -15.26 -7.29
N LEU A 375 9.12 -15.66 -8.08
CA LEU A 375 8.50 -16.99 -8.05
C LEU A 375 9.51 -18.10 -8.37
N ALA A 376 10.37 -17.89 -9.38
CA ALA A 376 11.42 -18.85 -9.72
C ALA A 376 12.44 -18.98 -8.57
N TRP A 377 12.86 -17.84 -8.00
CA TRP A 377 13.77 -17.80 -6.86
C TRP A 377 13.18 -18.43 -5.59
N SER A 378 11.92 -18.14 -5.26
CA SER A 378 11.28 -18.59 -4.02
C SER A 378 11.11 -20.10 -3.96
N ILE A 379 11.19 -20.80 -5.10
CA ILE A 379 11.07 -22.26 -5.18
C ILE A 379 12.44 -22.93 -5.36
N GLY A 380 13.31 -22.38 -6.21
CA GLY A 380 14.57 -23.05 -6.60
C GLY A 380 15.83 -22.21 -6.40
N GLY A 381 15.77 -21.09 -5.68
CA GLY A 381 16.88 -20.18 -5.44
C GLY A 381 17.38 -19.46 -6.69
N ASP A 382 18.53 -18.80 -6.56
CA ASP A 382 19.09 -17.97 -7.63
C ASP A 382 19.47 -18.78 -8.88
N GLU A 383 19.91 -20.03 -8.71
CA GLU A 383 20.21 -20.93 -9.83
C GLU A 383 18.97 -21.20 -10.70
N CYS A 384 17.80 -21.35 -10.08
CA CYS A 384 16.54 -21.52 -10.80
C CYS A 384 16.13 -20.25 -11.55
N ARG A 385 16.29 -19.08 -10.91
CA ARG A 385 16.07 -17.77 -11.55
C ARG A 385 17.00 -17.55 -12.74
N GLU A 386 18.26 -17.93 -12.63
CA GLU A 386 19.23 -17.80 -13.71
C GLU A 386 18.93 -18.77 -14.87
N ARG A 387 18.57 -20.02 -14.55
CA ARG A 387 18.06 -20.97 -15.56
C ARG A 387 16.84 -20.42 -16.28
N TYR A 388 15.95 -19.76 -15.55
CA TYR A 388 14.77 -19.13 -16.12
C TYR A 388 15.13 -17.99 -17.09
N ARG A 389 16.06 -17.12 -16.70
CA ARG A 389 16.59 -16.03 -17.54
C ARG A 389 17.20 -16.57 -18.84
N VAL A 390 18.02 -17.62 -18.76
CA VAL A 390 18.62 -18.28 -19.93
C VAL A 390 17.53 -18.87 -20.84
N LYS A 391 16.53 -19.56 -20.29
CA LYS A 391 15.42 -20.12 -21.09
C LYS A 391 14.63 -19.05 -21.86
N ARG A 392 14.42 -17.87 -21.25
CA ARG A 392 13.81 -16.70 -21.91
C ARG A 392 14.69 -16.16 -23.03
N LYS A 393 15.99 -15.98 -22.76
CA LYS A 393 17.00 -15.55 -23.75
C LYS A 393 17.02 -16.46 -24.99
N ASP A 394 17.03 -17.78 -24.78
CA ASP A 394 17.03 -18.78 -25.86
C ASP A 394 15.72 -18.80 -26.64
N ALA A 395 14.58 -18.51 -25.99
CA ALA A 395 13.31 -18.37 -26.67
C ALA A 395 13.28 -17.13 -27.56
N ILE A 396 13.81 -16.00 -27.09
CA ILE A 396 13.91 -14.75 -27.86
C ILE A 396 14.87 -14.89 -29.04
N ALA A 397 15.99 -15.61 -28.87
CA ALA A 397 16.96 -15.87 -29.95
C ALA A 397 16.33 -16.54 -31.20
N LYS A 398 15.17 -17.20 -31.03
CA LYS A 398 14.43 -17.85 -32.12
C LYS A 398 13.47 -16.91 -32.86
N LEU A 399 13.31 -15.67 -32.40
CA LEU A 399 12.37 -14.69 -32.96
C LEU A 399 13.08 -13.74 -33.92
N SER A 400 13.00 -14.01 -35.22
CA SER A 400 13.72 -13.24 -36.26
C SER A 400 13.25 -11.79 -36.43
N TYR A 401 12.12 -11.41 -35.83
CA TYR A 401 11.54 -10.06 -35.94
C TYR A 401 11.80 -9.20 -34.69
N VAL A 402 12.50 -9.72 -33.69
CA VAL A 402 12.97 -8.97 -32.53
C VAL A 402 14.39 -8.51 -32.83
N THR A 403 14.65 -7.21 -32.78
CA THR A 403 15.91 -6.61 -33.24
C THR A 403 17.14 -7.05 -32.45
N GLU A 404 16.98 -7.38 -31.16
CA GLU A 404 18.04 -7.88 -30.26
C GLU A 404 17.82 -9.36 -29.88
N ALA A 405 17.36 -10.17 -30.84
CA ALA A 405 17.10 -11.58 -30.62
C ALA A 405 18.34 -12.31 -30.07
N GLY A 406 18.25 -12.80 -28.82
CA GLY A 406 19.32 -13.56 -28.16
C GLY A 406 20.33 -12.74 -27.37
N PHE A 407 20.17 -11.42 -27.27
CA PHE A 407 20.91 -10.57 -26.34
C PHE A 407 20.09 -10.27 -25.08
N ASP A 408 18.83 -9.88 -25.27
CA ASP A 408 17.90 -9.62 -24.18
C ASP A 408 17.18 -10.90 -23.71
N ALA A 409 16.90 -10.96 -22.41
CA ALA A 409 16.10 -12.03 -21.80
C ALA A 409 14.69 -11.55 -21.44
N CYS A 410 14.04 -10.74 -22.29
CA CYS A 410 12.70 -10.20 -22.01
C CYS A 410 11.66 -11.28 -21.65
N PHE A 411 10.55 -10.86 -21.05
CA PHE A 411 9.43 -11.75 -20.77
C PHE A 411 8.39 -11.82 -21.89
N HIS A 412 8.59 -11.08 -22.98
CA HIS A 412 7.68 -10.97 -24.12
C HIS A 412 8.37 -11.21 -25.45
N ASP A 413 7.57 -11.51 -26.47
CA ASP A 413 8.01 -11.61 -27.87
C ASP A 413 7.99 -10.25 -28.60
N GLY A 414 7.78 -9.14 -27.89
CA GLY A 414 7.59 -7.80 -28.43
C GLY A 414 6.13 -7.44 -28.70
N ARG A 415 5.18 -8.37 -28.44
CA ARG A 415 3.74 -8.12 -28.51
C ARG A 415 3.00 -8.68 -27.29
N LYS A 416 3.32 -9.90 -26.90
CA LYS A 416 2.67 -10.64 -25.80
C LYS A 416 3.70 -11.43 -25.01
N ILE A 417 3.26 -12.00 -23.89
CA ILE A 417 4.11 -12.83 -23.02
C ILE A 417 4.71 -14.02 -23.78
N LEU A 418 5.97 -14.35 -23.52
CA LEU A 418 6.63 -15.52 -24.10
C LEU A 418 6.01 -16.82 -23.57
N PRO A 419 5.78 -17.83 -24.42
CA PRO A 419 5.36 -19.17 -23.97
C PRO A 419 6.31 -19.76 -22.92
N ALA A 420 7.62 -19.51 -23.06
CA ALA A 420 8.64 -19.97 -22.13
C ALA A 420 8.41 -19.52 -20.68
N VAL A 421 7.74 -18.38 -20.45
CA VAL A 421 7.36 -17.89 -19.12
C VAL A 421 6.34 -18.82 -18.46
N LYS A 422 5.24 -19.08 -19.18
CA LYS A 422 4.17 -19.97 -18.70
C LYS A 422 4.66 -21.40 -18.51
N ASP A 423 5.48 -21.89 -19.43
CA ASP A 423 6.05 -23.24 -19.35
C ASP A 423 6.98 -23.37 -18.14
N PHE A 424 7.82 -22.36 -17.89
CA PHE A 424 8.70 -22.36 -16.73
C PHE A 424 7.92 -22.26 -15.41
N HIS A 425 6.90 -21.40 -15.32
CA HIS A 425 6.00 -21.34 -14.16
C HIS A 425 5.38 -22.72 -13.87
N THR A 426 4.94 -23.44 -14.91
CA THR A 426 4.34 -24.77 -14.76
C THR A 426 5.37 -25.82 -14.31
N GLU A 427 6.60 -25.70 -14.79
CA GLU A 427 7.72 -26.56 -14.43
C GLU A 427 8.11 -26.36 -12.97
N VAL A 428 8.44 -25.12 -12.57
CA VAL A 428 8.97 -24.81 -11.24
C VAL A 428 7.95 -25.07 -10.13
N LEU A 429 6.65 -24.88 -10.38
CA LEU A 429 5.60 -25.17 -9.39
C LEU A 429 5.50 -26.64 -8.99
N LYS A 430 6.12 -27.57 -9.74
CA LYS A 430 6.19 -28.98 -9.35
C LYS A 430 7.11 -29.21 -8.15
N ASP A 431 8.08 -28.32 -7.97
CA ASP A 431 9.12 -28.42 -6.94
C ASP A 431 8.83 -27.53 -5.72
N LYS A 432 7.64 -26.92 -5.66
CA LYS A 432 7.23 -26.08 -4.52
C LYS A 432 7.21 -26.89 -3.21
N VAL A 433 7.52 -26.22 -2.10
CA VAL A 433 7.47 -26.87 -0.78
C VAL A 433 6.05 -27.33 -0.41
N GLY A 434 5.97 -28.39 0.41
CA GLY A 434 4.70 -28.84 0.97
C GLY A 434 4.07 -27.74 1.82
N GLY A 435 2.75 -27.52 1.71
CA GLY A 435 2.12 -26.37 2.38
C GLY A 435 1.91 -25.15 1.50
N ASP A 436 2.72 -24.99 0.45
CA ASP A 436 2.70 -23.77 -0.37
C ASP A 436 1.47 -23.71 -1.28
N PHE A 437 0.46 -23.00 -0.84
CA PHE A 437 -0.73 -22.67 -1.64
C PHE A 437 -0.62 -21.32 -2.34
N ILE A 438 0.31 -20.47 -1.92
CA ILE A 438 0.42 -19.09 -2.40
C ILE A 438 1.16 -19.00 -3.75
N SER A 439 2.25 -19.75 -3.96
CA SER A 439 3.01 -19.69 -5.22
C SER A 439 2.18 -20.06 -6.46
N PRO A 440 1.32 -21.10 -6.44
CA PRO A 440 0.40 -21.37 -7.55
C PRO A 440 -0.63 -20.24 -7.77
N CYS A 441 -1.09 -19.62 -6.68
CA CYS A 441 -2.03 -18.50 -6.72
C CYS A 441 -1.39 -17.27 -7.38
N ILE A 442 -0.18 -16.91 -6.94
CA ILE A 442 0.59 -15.80 -7.47
C ILE A 442 0.99 -16.04 -8.93
N SER A 443 1.42 -17.24 -9.29
CA SER A 443 1.69 -17.60 -10.69
C SER A 443 0.49 -17.33 -11.59
N LYS A 444 -0.71 -17.72 -11.16
CA LYS A 444 -1.95 -17.44 -11.90
C LYS A 444 -2.26 -15.94 -11.94
N PHE A 445 -2.02 -15.22 -10.83
CA PHE A 445 -2.23 -13.78 -10.76
C PHE A 445 -1.35 -13.03 -11.75
N ILE A 446 -0.04 -13.31 -11.76
CA ILE A 446 0.94 -12.73 -12.68
C ILE A 446 0.48 -12.92 -14.14
N LEU A 447 0.19 -14.16 -14.53
CA LEU A 447 -0.12 -14.51 -15.92
C LEU A 447 -1.48 -13.97 -16.40
N LYS A 448 -2.45 -13.79 -15.50
CA LYS A 448 -3.83 -13.40 -15.88
C LYS A 448 -4.10 -11.90 -15.73
N TYR A 449 -3.36 -11.19 -14.88
CA TYR A 449 -3.69 -9.81 -14.51
C TYR A 449 -2.55 -8.81 -14.67
N MET A 450 -1.29 -9.24 -14.61
CA MET A 450 -0.14 -8.32 -14.72
C MET A 450 0.50 -8.38 -16.11
N MET A 451 0.84 -9.58 -16.57
CA MET A 451 1.56 -9.81 -17.83
C MET A 451 0.61 -10.10 -19.00
N VAL A 452 -0.35 -9.19 -19.19
CA VAL A 452 -1.35 -9.22 -20.28
C VAL A 452 -1.21 -8.01 -21.20
N GLU A 453 -2.02 -7.93 -22.26
CA GLU A 453 -2.03 -6.77 -23.16
C GLU A 453 -2.40 -5.47 -22.40
N GLU A 454 -1.86 -4.32 -22.83
CA GLU A 454 -2.01 -3.01 -22.15
C GLU A 454 -3.47 -2.70 -21.78
N SER A 455 -4.41 -2.90 -22.71
CA SER A 455 -5.84 -2.61 -22.52
C SER A 455 -6.55 -3.50 -21.50
N MET A 456 -5.96 -4.65 -21.17
CA MET A 456 -6.50 -5.63 -20.23
C MET A 456 -5.86 -5.52 -18.85
N ARG A 457 -4.79 -4.72 -18.69
CA ARG A 457 -4.10 -4.58 -17.41
C ARG A 457 -4.94 -3.75 -16.46
N LEU A 458 -5.02 -4.24 -15.21
CA LEU A 458 -5.69 -3.55 -14.12
C LEU A 458 -4.87 -2.34 -13.65
N MET A 459 -5.50 -1.39 -12.97
CA MET A 459 -4.78 -0.41 -12.16
C MET A 459 -4.15 -1.09 -10.94
N ALA A 460 -3.08 -0.50 -10.38
CA ALA A 460 -2.32 -1.14 -9.29
C ALA A 460 -3.18 -1.58 -8.08
N MET A 461 -4.13 -0.75 -7.63
CA MET A 461 -5.01 -1.11 -6.50
C MET A 461 -6.06 -2.17 -6.87
N GLN A 462 -6.56 -2.17 -8.10
CA GLN A 462 -7.44 -3.24 -8.59
C GLN A 462 -6.68 -4.57 -8.66
N ALA A 463 -5.43 -4.54 -9.11
CA ALA A 463 -4.55 -5.70 -9.13
C ALA A 463 -4.28 -6.21 -7.70
N LYS A 464 -4.02 -5.32 -6.73
CA LYS A 464 -3.82 -5.68 -5.33
C LYS A 464 -5.06 -6.33 -4.72
N ALA A 465 -6.24 -5.73 -4.89
CA ALA A 465 -7.51 -6.29 -4.44
C ALA A 465 -7.72 -7.69 -5.02
N ARG A 466 -7.42 -7.88 -6.31
CA ARG A 466 -7.53 -9.18 -6.97
C ARG A 466 -6.56 -10.22 -6.42
N ALA A 467 -5.31 -9.85 -6.14
CA ALA A 467 -4.33 -10.74 -5.54
C ALA A 467 -4.76 -11.20 -4.14
N ILE A 468 -5.18 -10.27 -3.29
CA ILE A 468 -5.68 -10.55 -1.93
C ILE A 468 -6.86 -11.53 -2.01
N TYR A 469 -7.85 -11.21 -2.84
CA TYR A 469 -9.00 -12.09 -3.05
C TYR A 469 -8.59 -13.51 -3.46
N MET A 470 -7.68 -13.65 -4.44
CA MET A 470 -7.25 -14.97 -4.89
C MET A 470 -6.50 -15.75 -3.79
N ILE A 471 -5.70 -15.06 -2.97
CA ILE A 471 -5.00 -15.64 -1.82
C ILE A 471 -6.00 -16.08 -0.77
N ASP A 472 -6.94 -15.22 -0.36
CA ASP A 472 -7.92 -15.49 0.69
C ASP A 472 -8.86 -16.63 0.27
N LYS A 473 -9.38 -16.63 -0.97
CA LYS A 473 -10.19 -17.74 -1.50
C LYS A 473 -9.44 -19.07 -1.46
N LYS A 474 -8.14 -19.07 -1.76
CA LYS A 474 -7.31 -20.28 -1.65
C LYS A 474 -6.95 -20.63 -0.21
N MET A 475 -6.70 -19.66 0.65
CA MET A 475 -6.42 -19.85 2.06
C MET A 475 -7.64 -20.46 2.75
N SER A 476 -8.86 -19.98 2.51
CA SER A 476 -10.10 -20.57 3.04
C SER A 476 -10.33 -22.00 2.55
N SER A 477 -9.97 -22.29 1.30
CA SER A 477 -9.96 -23.66 0.76
C SER A 477 -8.86 -24.55 1.37
N TYR A 478 -7.74 -23.96 1.84
CA TYR A 478 -6.56 -24.66 2.34
C TYR A 478 -6.61 -24.87 3.87
N SER A 479 -7.15 -23.89 4.60
CA SER A 479 -7.30 -23.86 6.06
C SER A 479 -8.47 -24.71 6.56
N GLY A 480 -9.31 -25.20 5.65
CA GLY A 480 -10.42 -26.08 5.99
C GLY A 480 -11.39 -25.44 6.97
N GLU A 481 -11.71 -24.15 6.78
CA GLU A 481 -12.68 -23.43 7.62
C GLU A 481 -13.95 -24.29 7.73
N ARG A 482 -14.22 -24.81 8.94
CA ARG A 482 -15.23 -25.83 9.15
C ARG A 482 -16.58 -25.29 8.71
N LYS A 483 -17.09 -25.79 7.59
CA LYS A 483 -18.46 -25.53 7.15
C LYS A 483 -19.41 -25.95 8.28
N VAL A 484 -20.11 -24.97 8.83
CA VAL A 484 -21.27 -25.16 9.72
C VAL A 484 -22.51 -25.31 8.83
N PRO A 485 -23.09 -26.52 8.69
CA PRO A 485 -24.28 -26.76 7.88
C PRO A 485 -25.57 -26.50 8.67
N VAL A 486 -26.68 -26.34 7.96
CA VAL A 486 -28.01 -26.09 8.56
C VAL A 486 -28.40 -27.17 9.58
N TRP A 487 -28.19 -28.45 9.28
CA TRP A 487 -28.61 -29.55 10.15
C TRP A 487 -27.91 -29.52 11.52
N GLU A 488 -26.64 -29.10 11.56
CA GLU A 488 -25.87 -29.00 12.81
C GLU A 488 -26.47 -27.94 13.73
N VAL A 489 -26.80 -26.76 13.16
CA VAL A 489 -27.44 -25.68 13.92
C VAL A 489 -28.86 -26.08 14.33
N TYR A 490 -29.61 -26.73 13.46
CA TYR A 490 -30.99 -27.17 13.72
C TYR A 490 -31.07 -28.21 14.85
N GLU A 491 -30.14 -29.18 14.91
CA GLU A 491 -30.06 -30.14 16.01
C GLU A 491 -29.64 -29.48 17.33
N ALA A 492 -28.72 -28.51 17.28
CA ALA A 492 -28.40 -27.69 18.45
C ALA A 492 -29.62 -26.90 18.96
N LEU A 493 -30.54 -26.48 18.07
CA LEU A 493 -31.78 -25.79 18.46
C LEU A 493 -32.79 -26.71 19.14
N LYS A 494 -32.90 -27.96 18.70
CA LYS A 494 -33.81 -28.95 19.31
C LYS A 494 -33.37 -29.34 20.72
N THR A 495 -32.07 -29.54 20.93
CA THR A 495 -31.50 -29.99 22.21
C THR A 495 -31.48 -28.89 23.28
N LYS A 496 -31.54 -27.62 22.88
CA LYS A 496 -31.60 -26.46 23.79
C LYS A 496 -32.78 -26.50 24.77
N ARG A 497 -33.89 -27.15 24.40
CA ARG A 497 -35.10 -27.32 25.25
C ARG A 497 -34.87 -28.23 26.47
N ASN A 498 -33.84 -29.08 26.45
CA ASN A 498 -33.48 -29.98 27.56
C ASN A 498 -32.48 -29.36 28.55
N TRP A 499 -31.75 -28.32 28.14
CA TRP A 499 -30.69 -27.69 28.95
C TRP A 499 -31.19 -26.58 29.88
N THR A 500 -32.33 -25.95 29.57
CA THR A 500 -32.91 -24.85 30.35
C THR A 500 -33.49 -25.27 31.70
N ASN A 501 -33.73 -26.56 31.93
CA ASN A 501 -34.24 -27.07 33.22
C ASN A 501 -33.16 -27.23 34.31
N PHE A 502 -31.87 -27.12 33.97
CA PHE A 502 -30.76 -27.42 34.90
C PHE A 502 -29.97 -26.22 35.43
N ARG A 503 -30.21 -24.99 34.96
CA ARG A 503 -29.49 -23.80 35.45
C ARG A 503 -30.44 -22.61 35.68
N ARG A 504 -31.06 -22.56 36.86
CA ARG A 504 -31.35 -21.27 37.52
C ARG A 504 -30.11 -20.90 38.34
N HIS A 505 -29.69 -19.64 38.26
CA HIS A 505 -28.55 -18.98 38.93
C HIS A 505 -27.30 -18.76 38.04
N GLN A 506 -27.35 -17.74 37.17
CA GLN A 506 -26.41 -16.60 37.13
C GLN A 506 -26.76 -15.66 35.96
N SER A 507 -26.25 -14.43 36.06
CA SER A 507 -26.65 -13.18 35.43
C SER A 507 -26.74 -13.13 33.89
N GLN A 508 -27.58 -12.18 33.44
CA GLN A 508 -27.91 -11.76 32.07
C GLN A 508 -26.79 -11.93 31.04
N ARG A 509 -26.88 -12.99 30.22
CA ARG A 509 -26.38 -13.01 28.83
C ARG A 509 -27.57 -13.30 27.94
N SER A 510 -27.76 -12.52 26.87
CA SER A 510 -28.86 -12.70 25.93
C SER A 510 -28.87 -14.13 25.36
N ASP A 511 -30.04 -14.76 25.43
CA ASP A 511 -30.34 -16.18 25.21
C ASP A 511 -30.10 -16.73 23.78
N ALA A 512 -29.27 -16.11 22.93
CA ALA A 512 -29.16 -16.45 21.50
C ALA A 512 -27.80 -17.03 21.03
N GLY A 513 -26.74 -16.97 21.84
CA GLY A 513 -25.38 -17.28 21.39
C GLY A 513 -25.00 -18.76 21.31
N MET A 514 -25.24 -19.47 20.20
CA MET A 514 -24.49 -20.70 19.90
C MET A 514 -23.05 -20.35 19.52
N ASN A 515 -22.06 -21.00 20.14
CA ASN A 515 -20.64 -20.80 19.84
C ASN A 515 -20.21 -21.71 18.68
N LEU A 516 -20.62 -21.35 17.46
CA LEU A 516 -20.23 -22.03 16.23
C LEU A 516 -19.36 -21.09 15.36
N PRO A 517 -18.40 -21.60 14.58
CA PRO A 517 -17.55 -20.81 13.70
C PRO A 517 -18.35 -19.83 12.83
N GLY A 518 -17.89 -18.59 12.72
CA GLY A 518 -18.50 -17.53 11.89
C GLY A 518 -19.84 -16.94 12.39
N MET A 519 -20.59 -17.64 13.25
CA MET A 519 -21.95 -17.22 13.65
C MET A 519 -21.99 -15.90 14.42
N GLN A 520 -21.00 -15.61 15.26
CA GLN A 520 -20.96 -14.34 16.00
C GLN A 520 -20.67 -13.16 15.06
N ASN A 521 -19.80 -13.36 14.06
CA ASN A 521 -19.53 -12.34 13.04
C ASN A 521 -20.80 -12.06 12.23
N ALA A 522 -21.47 -13.09 11.72
CA ALA A 522 -22.74 -12.94 11.01
C ALA A 522 -23.77 -12.13 11.82
N ARG A 523 -23.97 -12.46 13.09
CA ARG A 523 -24.86 -11.68 13.98
C ARG A 523 -24.42 -10.23 14.14
N ASN A 524 -23.13 -9.97 14.28
CA ASN A 524 -22.63 -8.61 14.42
C ASN A 524 -22.89 -7.80 13.15
N GLN A 525 -22.82 -8.42 11.97
CA GLN A 525 -23.10 -7.77 10.69
C GLN A 525 -24.59 -7.43 10.53
N ILE A 526 -25.49 -8.37 10.84
CA ILE A 526 -26.95 -8.13 10.80
C ILE A 526 -27.38 -7.08 11.83
N ASN A 527 -26.74 -7.02 13.00
CA ASN A 527 -27.04 -6.05 14.06
C ASN A 527 -26.48 -4.63 13.83
N ARG A 528 -25.67 -4.39 12.80
CA ARG A 528 -25.12 -3.05 12.56
C ARG A 528 -26.25 -2.05 12.37
N HIS A 529 -26.06 -0.85 12.93
CA HIS A 529 -26.99 0.29 12.79
C HIS A 529 -28.38 0.14 13.46
N GLY A 530 -28.48 -0.66 14.53
CA GLY A 530 -29.63 -0.59 15.45
C GLY A 530 -30.73 -1.63 15.23
N GLY A 531 -30.55 -2.53 14.26
CA GLY A 531 -31.45 -3.62 13.91
C GLY A 531 -31.90 -3.58 12.45
N ARG A 532 -32.55 -4.65 11.99
CA ARG A 532 -33.11 -4.80 10.65
C ARG A 532 -34.42 -5.55 10.71
N ASP A 533 -35.40 -5.13 9.94
CA ASP A 533 -36.64 -5.88 9.75
C ASP A 533 -36.31 -7.16 8.95
N GLN A 534 -36.81 -8.32 9.39
CA GLN A 534 -36.49 -9.61 8.78
C GLN A 534 -37.74 -10.24 8.17
N ILE A 535 -37.73 -10.40 6.85
CA ILE A 535 -38.82 -10.97 6.07
C ILE A 535 -38.39 -12.33 5.52
N MET A 536 -39.26 -13.33 5.63
CA MET A 536 -39.08 -14.65 5.03
C MET A 536 -40.15 -14.88 3.98
N VAL A 537 -39.75 -15.16 2.74
CA VAL A 537 -40.62 -15.49 1.63
C VAL A 537 -40.46 -16.97 1.30
N ILE A 538 -41.51 -17.75 1.47
CA ILE A 538 -41.51 -19.19 1.22
C ILE A 538 -42.24 -19.48 -0.09
N ASP A 539 -41.52 -20.05 -1.04
CA ASP A 539 -42.12 -20.69 -2.20
C ASP A 539 -42.80 -22.00 -1.75
N ASP A 540 -44.13 -21.98 -1.72
CA ASP A 540 -44.97 -23.08 -1.25
C ASP A 540 -45.65 -23.87 -2.37
N TYR A 541 -45.17 -23.74 -3.61
CA TYR A 541 -45.70 -24.45 -4.76
C TYR A 541 -45.14 -25.88 -4.91
N GLU A 542 -45.76 -26.67 -5.81
CA GLU A 542 -45.51 -28.11 -5.95
C GLU A 542 -44.04 -28.47 -6.21
N SER A 543 -43.27 -27.64 -6.92
CA SER A 543 -41.85 -27.91 -7.21
C SER A 543 -40.99 -27.98 -5.94
N MET A 544 -41.38 -27.24 -4.90
CA MET A 544 -40.70 -27.21 -3.60
C MET A 544 -41.09 -28.38 -2.66
N ARG A 545 -42.02 -29.25 -3.08
CA ARG A 545 -42.60 -30.30 -2.22
C ARG A 545 -41.55 -31.26 -1.66
N GLU A 546 -40.60 -31.68 -2.48
CA GLU A 546 -39.52 -32.61 -2.06
C GLU A 546 -38.51 -31.93 -1.13
N HIS A 547 -38.40 -30.61 -1.20
CA HIS A 547 -37.46 -29.82 -0.41
C HIS A 547 -38.05 -29.30 0.92
N ARG A 548 -39.34 -29.49 1.15
CA ARG A 548 -40.09 -28.97 2.30
C ARG A 548 -39.43 -29.24 3.65
N GLY A 549 -38.82 -30.42 3.83
CA GLY A 549 -38.06 -30.76 5.03
C GLY A 549 -36.87 -29.82 5.26
N ASN A 550 -36.08 -29.55 4.22
CA ASN A 550 -34.92 -28.66 4.27
C ASN A 550 -35.34 -27.20 4.42
N VAL A 551 -36.43 -26.78 3.77
CA VAL A 551 -37.00 -25.42 3.91
C VAL A 551 -37.35 -25.14 5.37
N VAL A 552 -38.06 -26.06 6.03
CA VAL A 552 -38.45 -25.93 7.45
C VAL A 552 -37.22 -25.79 8.35
N GLN A 553 -36.18 -26.62 8.15
CA GLN A 553 -34.97 -26.57 8.95
C GLN A 553 -34.20 -25.27 8.75
N THR A 554 -34.00 -24.88 7.49
CA THR A 554 -33.26 -23.69 7.10
C THR A 554 -33.96 -22.43 7.60
N ALA A 555 -35.28 -22.33 7.43
CA ALA A 555 -36.07 -21.20 7.92
C ALA A 555 -36.00 -21.09 9.46
N ARG A 556 -36.03 -22.21 10.20
CA ARG A 556 -35.83 -22.17 11.66
C ARG A 556 -34.44 -21.68 12.05
N VAL A 557 -33.40 -22.14 11.35
CA VAL A 557 -32.01 -21.77 11.63
C VAL A 557 -31.76 -20.29 11.36
N ILE A 558 -32.20 -19.79 10.21
CA ILE A 558 -32.04 -18.37 9.83
C ILE A 558 -32.84 -17.50 10.79
N SER A 559 -34.13 -17.79 11.01
CA SER A 559 -34.98 -17.01 11.93
C SER A 559 -34.42 -16.94 13.35
N TYR A 560 -33.86 -18.04 13.87
CA TYR A 560 -33.19 -18.03 15.17
C TYR A 560 -31.95 -17.13 15.19
N SER A 561 -31.23 -17.06 14.07
CA SER A 561 -29.95 -16.35 13.97
C SER A 561 -30.13 -14.85 13.80
N VAL A 562 -31.18 -14.43 13.08
CA VAL A 562 -31.45 -13.02 12.76
C VAL A 562 -32.39 -12.33 13.76
N LYS A 563 -33.13 -13.08 14.60
CA LYS A 563 -34.07 -12.53 15.60
C LYS A 563 -33.46 -11.48 16.55
N VAL A 564 -32.14 -11.51 16.77
CA VAL A 564 -31.46 -10.57 17.68
C VAL A 564 -31.47 -9.14 17.14
N SER A 565 -31.72 -8.99 15.84
CA SER A 565 -31.70 -7.73 15.10
C SER A 565 -33.09 -7.20 14.80
N ASP A 566 -34.12 -8.03 14.92
CA ASP A 566 -35.51 -7.67 14.66
C ASP A 566 -36.26 -7.44 15.98
N LYS A 567 -36.64 -6.19 16.26
CA LYS A 567 -37.32 -5.81 17.51
C LYS A 567 -38.85 -5.93 17.41
N ASP A 568 -39.39 -6.03 16.20
CA ASP A 568 -40.83 -5.96 15.90
C ASP A 568 -41.42 -7.35 15.53
N GLY A 569 -40.56 -8.37 15.40
CA GLY A 569 -40.89 -9.75 15.06
C GLY A 569 -40.78 -10.00 13.56
N MET A 570 -40.58 -11.26 13.16
CA MET A 570 -40.32 -11.62 11.76
C MET A 570 -41.63 -11.77 10.99
N ASP A 571 -41.65 -11.30 9.74
CA ASP A 571 -42.80 -11.48 8.85
C ASP A 571 -42.57 -12.68 7.92
N LEU A 572 -43.53 -13.61 7.89
CA LEU A 572 -43.50 -14.80 7.04
C LEU A 572 -44.54 -14.67 5.92
N TYR A 573 -44.08 -14.70 4.69
CA TYR A 573 -44.87 -14.68 3.47
C TYR A 573 -44.85 -16.07 2.82
N PHE A 574 -45.99 -16.49 2.30
CA PHE A 574 -46.08 -17.62 1.38
C PHE A 574 -46.34 -17.07 -0.01
N ALA A 575 -45.63 -17.54 -1.03
CA ALA A 575 -45.76 -17.02 -2.39
C ALA A 575 -47.20 -17.14 -2.91
N SER A 576 -47.93 -18.19 -2.49
CA SER A 576 -49.34 -18.37 -2.84
C SER A 576 -50.30 -17.34 -2.23
N ASP A 577 -49.88 -16.60 -1.20
CA ASP A 577 -50.72 -15.74 -0.35
C ASP A 577 -49.93 -14.51 0.13
N SER A 578 -49.22 -13.89 -0.81
CA SER A 578 -48.27 -12.80 -0.57
C SER A 578 -48.90 -11.54 0.03
N CYS A 579 -50.21 -11.32 -0.18
CA CYS A 579 -50.93 -10.19 0.41
C CYS A 579 -51.25 -10.37 1.91
N ASN A 580 -51.14 -11.59 2.46
CA ASN A 580 -51.52 -11.92 3.85
C ASN A 580 -50.32 -12.45 4.68
N PRO A 581 -49.32 -11.61 4.97
CA PRO A 581 -48.14 -12.01 5.75
C PRO A 581 -48.47 -12.38 7.20
N GLN A 582 -47.75 -13.36 7.72
CA GLN A 582 -47.95 -13.90 9.06
C GLN A 582 -46.82 -13.46 10.02
N LYS A 583 -47.17 -12.70 11.06
CA LYS A 583 -46.20 -12.31 12.12
C LYS A 583 -45.73 -13.52 12.95
N CYS A 584 -44.43 -13.68 13.11
CA CYS A 584 -43.80 -14.76 13.88
C CYS A 584 -42.94 -14.18 15.01
N GLN A 585 -43.19 -14.62 16.24
CA GLN A 585 -42.48 -14.09 17.42
C GLN A 585 -41.16 -14.82 17.67
N ASN A 586 -41.08 -16.09 17.27
CA ASN A 586 -39.86 -16.89 17.43
C ASN A 586 -39.68 -17.91 16.30
N SER A 587 -38.47 -18.48 16.21
CA SER A 587 -38.09 -19.43 15.16
C SER A 587 -38.94 -20.71 15.15
N SER A 588 -39.53 -21.10 16.29
CA SER A 588 -40.40 -22.29 16.34
C SER A 588 -41.79 -22.00 15.75
N ASP A 589 -42.27 -20.76 15.84
CA ASP A 589 -43.51 -20.32 15.19
C ASP A 589 -43.36 -20.37 13.66
N VAL A 590 -42.21 -19.90 13.15
CA VAL A 590 -41.84 -19.98 11.72
C VAL A 590 -41.89 -21.43 11.25
N GLU A 591 -41.20 -22.33 11.96
CA GLU A 591 -41.21 -23.76 11.64
C GLU A 591 -42.63 -24.35 11.63
N ALA A 592 -43.45 -24.05 12.65
CA ALA A 592 -44.79 -24.60 12.78
C ALA A 592 -45.69 -24.16 11.61
N LYS A 593 -45.62 -22.88 11.23
CA LYS A 593 -46.40 -22.31 10.12
C LYS A 593 -46.04 -22.93 8.78
N ILE A 594 -44.74 -23.06 8.47
CA ILE A 594 -44.28 -23.69 7.21
C ILE A 594 -44.68 -25.17 7.18
N ARG A 595 -44.55 -25.88 8.31
CA ARG A 595 -44.92 -27.30 8.43
C ARG A 595 -46.43 -27.53 8.28
N ASN A 596 -47.26 -26.56 8.63
CA ASN A 596 -48.72 -26.67 8.55
C ASN A 596 -49.31 -26.15 7.23
N LYS A 597 -48.56 -25.36 6.44
CA LYS A 597 -48.99 -24.86 5.13
C LYS A 597 -48.97 -25.98 4.08
N ALA A 598 -50.13 -26.30 3.50
CA ALA A 598 -50.21 -27.29 2.42
C ALA A 598 -49.54 -26.77 1.13
N PRO A 599 -48.84 -27.61 0.35
CA PRO A 599 -48.32 -27.23 -0.96
C PRO A 599 -49.43 -26.79 -1.90
N VAL A 600 -49.14 -25.81 -2.75
CA VAL A 600 -50.06 -25.29 -3.75
C VAL A 600 -49.75 -25.87 -5.12
N ILE A 601 -50.76 -26.43 -5.77
CA ILE A 601 -50.64 -26.97 -7.13
C ILE A 601 -50.58 -25.79 -8.10
N GLY A 602 -49.60 -25.81 -9.02
CA GLY A 602 -49.42 -24.79 -10.04
C GLY A 602 -47.99 -24.28 -10.05
N TRP A 603 -47.81 -23.05 -10.54
CA TRP A 603 -46.52 -22.39 -10.64
C TRP A 603 -46.44 -21.17 -9.73
N CYS A 604 -45.25 -20.93 -9.20
CA CYS A 604 -44.96 -19.79 -8.35
C CYS A 604 -44.83 -18.50 -9.19
N ASP A 605 -45.59 -17.47 -8.82
CA ASP A 605 -45.42 -16.10 -9.34
C ASP A 605 -44.57 -15.28 -8.34
N MET A 606 -43.26 -15.53 -8.37
CA MET A 606 -42.31 -14.89 -7.46
C MET A 606 -42.25 -13.38 -7.66
N LYS A 607 -42.45 -12.89 -8.89
CA LYS A 607 -42.48 -11.46 -9.21
C LYS A 607 -43.57 -10.77 -8.41
N LYS A 608 -44.81 -11.24 -8.54
CA LYS A 608 -45.94 -10.67 -7.81
C LYS A 608 -45.71 -10.74 -6.30
N CYS A 609 -45.23 -11.88 -5.80
CA CYS A 609 -44.95 -12.03 -4.37
C CYS A 609 -43.94 -10.98 -3.87
N LEU A 610 -42.84 -10.77 -4.59
CA LEU A 610 -41.82 -9.80 -4.20
C LEU A 610 -42.31 -8.34 -4.36
N LYS A 611 -43.18 -8.05 -5.34
CA LYS A 611 -43.86 -6.75 -5.43
C LYS A 611 -44.73 -6.49 -4.20
N ASP A 612 -45.58 -7.43 -3.80
CA ASP A 612 -46.42 -7.31 -2.61
C ASP A 612 -45.58 -7.12 -1.32
N VAL A 613 -44.43 -7.79 -1.23
CA VAL A 613 -43.47 -7.60 -0.13
C VAL A 613 -42.90 -6.19 -0.15
N MET A 614 -42.39 -5.73 -1.29
CA MET A 614 -41.78 -4.41 -1.43
C MET A 614 -42.76 -3.27 -1.21
N ASP A 615 -44.00 -3.38 -1.69
CA ASP A 615 -45.07 -2.40 -1.42
C ASP A 615 -45.28 -2.22 0.09
N ARG A 616 -45.18 -3.31 0.86
CA ARG A 616 -45.33 -3.28 2.32
C ARG A 616 -44.08 -2.75 3.02
N VAL A 617 -42.88 -3.08 2.55
CA VAL A 617 -41.61 -2.51 3.05
C VAL A 617 -41.61 -1.00 2.83
N GLU A 618 -42.07 -0.55 1.66
CA GLU A 618 -42.22 0.86 1.34
C GLU A 618 -43.25 1.55 2.25
N ALA A 619 -44.44 0.98 2.39
CA ALA A 619 -45.50 1.51 3.26
C ALA A 619 -45.06 1.64 4.73
N ASN A 620 -44.16 0.77 5.18
CA ASN A 620 -43.60 0.79 6.53
C ASN A 620 -42.37 1.72 6.69
N GLY A 621 -42.03 2.47 5.64
CA GLY A 621 -41.02 3.53 5.70
C GLY A 621 -39.61 3.13 5.30
N MET A 622 -39.40 1.96 4.67
CA MET A 622 -38.08 1.49 4.18
C MET A 622 -36.99 1.52 5.25
N LYS A 623 -37.26 0.95 6.43
CA LYS A 623 -36.19 0.66 7.40
C LYS A 623 -35.18 -0.32 6.78
N PRO A 624 -33.96 -0.44 7.32
CA PRO A 624 -33.05 -1.50 6.89
C PRO A 624 -33.73 -2.89 6.94
N THR A 625 -33.87 -3.56 5.79
CA THR A 625 -34.66 -4.80 5.66
C THR A 625 -33.85 -5.92 5.01
N GLY A 626 -33.93 -7.12 5.59
CA GLY A 626 -33.43 -8.35 4.98
C GLY A 626 -34.58 -9.25 4.55
N ILE A 627 -34.62 -9.61 3.27
CA ILE A 627 -35.64 -10.49 2.68
C ILE A 627 -34.95 -11.80 2.32
N TYR A 628 -35.32 -12.90 2.98
CA TYR A 628 -34.82 -14.25 2.69
C TYR A 628 -35.85 -15.02 1.88
N ILE A 629 -35.49 -15.40 0.66
CA ILE A 629 -36.37 -16.05 -0.30
C ILE A 629 -35.98 -17.52 -0.41
N PHE A 630 -36.90 -18.41 -0.06
CA PHE A 630 -36.71 -19.86 -0.06
C PHE A 630 -37.37 -20.45 -1.30
N THR A 631 -36.58 -20.87 -2.29
CA THR A 631 -37.08 -21.31 -3.61
C THR A 631 -36.10 -22.27 -4.29
N ASP A 632 -36.57 -23.03 -5.27
CA ASP A 632 -35.75 -23.83 -6.18
C ASP A 632 -35.38 -23.07 -7.46
N GLY A 633 -35.97 -21.87 -7.64
CA GLY A 633 -35.82 -21.03 -8.82
C GLY A 633 -36.72 -21.45 -9.99
N ILE A 634 -37.66 -22.38 -9.79
CA ILE A 634 -38.59 -22.89 -10.80
C ILE A 634 -39.95 -22.19 -10.67
N TRP A 635 -40.08 -21.09 -11.40
CA TRP A 635 -41.27 -20.23 -11.39
C TRP A 635 -42.10 -20.36 -12.68
N ASP A 636 -43.25 -19.70 -12.71
CA ASP A 636 -44.19 -19.74 -13.82
C ASP A 636 -43.56 -19.42 -15.19
N PRO A 637 -43.55 -20.36 -16.15
CA PRO A 637 -42.98 -20.15 -17.48
C PRO A 637 -43.80 -19.20 -18.36
N ALA A 638 -45.07 -18.93 -18.03
CA ALA A 638 -45.87 -17.90 -18.71
C ALA A 638 -45.42 -16.48 -18.33
N HIS A 639 -44.75 -16.34 -17.19
CA HIS A 639 -44.23 -15.10 -16.62
C HIS A 639 -42.70 -15.14 -16.56
N ASN A 640 -42.05 -15.47 -17.67
CA ASN A 640 -40.61 -15.78 -17.77
C ASN A 640 -39.72 -14.52 -17.88
N PRO A 641 -38.84 -14.20 -16.90
CA PRO A 641 -39.07 -13.91 -15.48
C PRO A 641 -38.65 -12.48 -15.12
N GLU A 642 -39.60 -11.60 -14.83
CA GLU A 642 -39.39 -10.16 -14.54
C GLU A 642 -39.05 -9.88 -13.04
N VAL A 643 -38.43 -10.83 -12.32
CA VAL A 643 -38.01 -10.60 -10.91
C VAL A 643 -36.86 -9.60 -10.83
N ASP A 644 -36.01 -9.60 -11.87
CA ASP A 644 -35.01 -8.56 -12.12
C ASP A 644 -35.64 -7.16 -12.17
N GLU A 645 -36.84 -7.00 -12.73
CA GLU A 645 -37.57 -5.73 -12.69
C GLU A 645 -37.84 -5.28 -11.25
N VAL A 646 -38.29 -6.18 -10.38
CA VAL A 646 -38.55 -5.87 -8.96
C VAL A 646 -37.26 -5.44 -8.25
N ILE A 647 -36.14 -6.10 -8.56
CA ILE A 647 -34.82 -5.75 -8.01
C ILE A 647 -34.38 -4.38 -8.52
N HIS A 648 -34.50 -4.11 -9.82
CA HIS A 648 -34.14 -2.82 -10.41
C HIS A 648 -35.04 -1.67 -9.94
N GLU A 649 -36.35 -1.89 -9.81
CA GLU A 649 -37.31 -0.97 -9.18
C GLU A 649 -36.89 -0.69 -7.72
N SER A 650 -36.48 -1.73 -6.98
CA SER A 650 -36.00 -1.58 -5.59
C SER A 650 -34.70 -0.79 -5.49
N ILE A 651 -33.73 -1.03 -6.39
CA ILE A 651 -32.49 -0.24 -6.46
C ILE A 651 -32.81 1.23 -6.76
N GLN A 652 -33.70 1.48 -7.72
CA GLN A 652 -34.15 2.84 -8.05
C GLN A 652 -34.79 3.52 -6.84
N LEU A 653 -35.63 2.81 -6.09
CA LEU A 653 -36.25 3.31 -4.87
C LEU A 653 -35.21 3.68 -3.79
N LEU A 654 -34.17 2.86 -3.59
CA LEU A 654 -33.07 3.18 -2.67
C LEU A 654 -32.34 4.46 -3.08
N ILE A 655 -32.05 4.62 -4.38
CA ILE A 655 -31.39 5.81 -4.92
C ILE A 655 -32.23 7.06 -4.66
N GLU A 656 -33.53 7.00 -4.95
CA GLU A 656 -34.48 8.12 -4.75
C GLU A 656 -34.59 8.52 -3.28
N LYS A 657 -34.60 7.54 -2.38
CA LYS A 657 -34.63 7.76 -0.92
C LYS A 657 -33.26 8.06 -0.32
N LYS A 658 -32.19 8.12 -1.13
CA LYS A 658 -30.79 8.31 -0.70
C LYS A 658 -30.34 7.27 0.34
N ALA A 659 -30.89 6.08 0.26
CA ALA A 659 -30.52 4.94 1.09
C ALA A 659 -29.26 4.25 0.56
N LYS A 660 -28.58 3.53 1.44
CA LYS A 660 -27.36 2.77 1.10
C LYS A 660 -27.74 1.42 0.48
N PRO A 661 -26.89 0.83 -0.38
CA PRO A 661 -27.11 -0.52 -0.91
C PRO A 661 -27.41 -1.53 0.21
N ALA A 662 -26.64 -1.47 1.30
CA ALA A 662 -26.81 -2.37 2.43
C ALA A 662 -28.19 -2.26 3.12
N ASP A 663 -28.96 -1.18 2.94
CA ASP A 663 -30.25 -1.00 3.65
C ASP A 663 -31.34 -1.95 3.14
N LEU A 664 -31.16 -2.62 2.00
CA LEU A 664 -32.06 -3.66 1.50
C LEU A 664 -31.25 -4.86 1.02
N MET A 665 -31.68 -6.07 1.37
CA MET A 665 -31.06 -7.32 0.93
C MET A 665 -32.12 -8.29 0.42
N PHE A 666 -31.89 -8.84 -0.78
CA PHE A 666 -32.57 -10.03 -1.29
C PHE A 666 -31.62 -11.22 -1.20
N GLN A 667 -31.83 -12.09 -0.21
CA GLN A 667 -31.08 -13.34 -0.07
C GLN A 667 -31.88 -14.48 -0.68
N PHE A 668 -31.50 -14.95 -1.86
CA PHE A 668 -32.03 -16.18 -2.42
C PHE A 668 -31.34 -17.39 -1.79
N ILE A 669 -32.14 -18.32 -1.29
CA ILE A 669 -31.70 -19.59 -0.72
C ILE A 669 -32.22 -20.68 -1.63
N GLN A 670 -31.32 -21.24 -2.45
CA GLN A 670 -31.66 -22.27 -3.40
C GLN A 670 -31.86 -23.61 -2.69
N PHE A 671 -32.99 -24.26 -3.01
CA PHE A 671 -33.27 -25.64 -2.66
C PHE A 671 -33.27 -26.51 -3.92
N GLY A 672 -32.62 -27.67 -3.84
CA GLY A 672 -32.41 -28.50 -5.02
C GLY A 672 -31.36 -27.92 -5.96
N ARG A 673 -31.14 -28.59 -7.08
CA ARG A 673 -30.05 -28.28 -8.03
C ARG A 673 -30.54 -28.30 -9.47
N ASP A 674 -31.79 -27.90 -9.70
CA ASP A 674 -32.31 -27.80 -11.06
C ASP A 674 -31.48 -26.79 -11.87
N PRO A 675 -30.95 -27.16 -13.05
CA PRO A 675 -30.09 -26.27 -13.82
C PRO A 675 -30.76 -24.97 -14.27
N GLN A 676 -32.07 -24.99 -14.53
CA GLN A 676 -32.80 -23.78 -14.93
C GLN A 676 -32.96 -22.84 -13.73
N GLY A 677 -33.33 -23.39 -12.58
CA GLY A 677 -33.42 -22.64 -11.32
C GLY A 677 -32.08 -22.03 -10.93
N SER A 678 -31.01 -22.83 -10.94
CA SER A 678 -29.65 -22.34 -10.63
C SER A 678 -29.19 -21.26 -11.59
N LYS A 679 -29.44 -21.41 -12.90
CA LYS A 679 -29.08 -20.38 -13.89
C LYS A 679 -29.84 -19.07 -13.65
N ARG A 680 -31.13 -19.16 -13.31
CA ARG A 680 -31.99 -18.01 -13.05
C ARG A 680 -31.54 -17.23 -11.81
N LEU A 681 -31.33 -17.93 -10.68
CA LEU A 681 -30.89 -17.28 -9.44
C LEU A 681 -29.49 -16.67 -9.59
N LYS A 682 -28.59 -17.36 -10.30
CA LYS A 682 -27.26 -16.84 -10.62
C LYS A 682 -27.30 -15.54 -11.45
N PHE A 683 -28.20 -15.45 -12.43
CA PHE A 683 -28.40 -14.21 -13.19
C PHE A 683 -28.86 -13.06 -12.28
N LEU A 684 -29.79 -13.31 -11.36
CA LEU A 684 -30.26 -12.27 -10.44
C LEU A 684 -29.15 -11.78 -9.50
N ASP A 685 -28.24 -12.66 -9.11
CA ASP A 685 -27.09 -12.35 -8.27
C ASP A 685 -26.00 -11.61 -9.06
N ASP A 686 -25.53 -12.17 -10.19
CA ASP A 686 -24.40 -11.64 -10.94
C ASP A 686 -24.72 -10.36 -11.73
N ASP A 687 -25.92 -10.27 -12.30
CA ASP A 687 -26.24 -9.29 -13.35
C ASP A 687 -27.21 -8.17 -12.92
N CYS A 688 -27.99 -8.33 -11.83
CA CYS A 688 -28.96 -7.32 -11.39
C CYS A 688 -28.36 -6.23 -10.47
N LYS A 689 -27.26 -5.60 -10.91
CA LYS A 689 -26.50 -4.58 -10.15
C LYS A 689 -26.54 -3.22 -10.85
N ARG A 690 -26.29 -2.12 -10.13
CA ARG A 690 -26.25 -0.77 -10.73
C ARG A 690 -25.22 0.17 -10.12
N MET A 691 -24.45 0.86 -10.96
CA MET A 691 -23.55 1.93 -10.53
C MET A 691 -24.28 3.28 -10.48
N HIS A 692 -24.22 3.98 -9.35
CA HIS A 692 -24.74 5.33 -9.19
C HIS A 692 -23.79 6.19 -8.36
N ARG A 693 -23.28 7.29 -8.93
CA ARG A 693 -22.35 8.24 -8.27
C ARG A 693 -21.12 7.56 -7.61
N GLY A 694 -20.55 6.57 -8.29
CA GLY A 694 -19.38 5.82 -7.79
C GLY A 694 -19.70 4.80 -6.70
N VAL A 695 -20.98 4.57 -6.39
CA VAL A 695 -21.44 3.51 -5.49
C VAL A 695 -22.16 2.44 -6.30
N GLU A 696 -21.71 1.21 -6.18
CA GLU A 696 -22.38 0.03 -6.73
C GLU A 696 -23.50 -0.43 -5.78
N TYR A 697 -24.72 -0.46 -6.32
CA TYR A 697 -25.90 -1.02 -5.70
C TYR A 697 -26.00 -2.49 -6.10
N ASP A 698 -25.40 -3.31 -5.25
CA ASP A 698 -25.48 -4.76 -5.27
C ASP A 698 -26.23 -5.21 -4.02
N ILE A 699 -27.46 -5.68 -4.21
CA ILE A 699 -28.41 -5.95 -3.12
C ILE A 699 -28.92 -7.39 -3.13
N VAL A 700 -28.47 -8.22 -4.07
CA VAL A 700 -28.90 -9.61 -4.25
C VAL A 700 -27.72 -10.52 -3.92
N ASP A 701 -27.97 -11.63 -3.21
CA ASP A 701 -27.01 -12.73 -3.08
C ASP A 701 -27.76 -14.05 -3.16
N THR A 702 -27.15 -15.05 -3.79
CA THR A 702 -27.67 -16.41 -3.89
C THR A 702 -26.75 -17.39 -3.18
N LYS A 703 -27.32 -18.25 -2.33
CA LYS A 703 -26.61 -19.38 -1.71
C LYS A 703 -27.46 -20.64 -1.74
N HIS A 704 -26.83 -21.81 -1.78
CA HIS A 704 -27.54 -23.08 -1.64
C HIS A 704 -27.83 -23.36 -0.16
N CYS A 705 -28.92 -24.07 0.15
CA CYS A 705 -29.26 -24.44 1.53
C CYS A 705 -28.20 -25.29 2.28
N ASP A 706 -27.20 -25.81 1.54
CA ASP A 706 -26.11 -26.65 2.06
C ASP A 706 -24.85 -25.84 2.37
N ASP A 707 -24.85 -24.54 2.05
CA ASP A 707 -23.70 -23.67 2.24
C ASP A 707 -23.49 -23.29 3.71
N HIS A 708 -22.36 -22.63 3.97
CA HIS A 708 -21.97 -22.24 5.31
C HIS A 708 -22.99 -21.25 5.90
N VAL A 709 -23.69 -21.65 6.97
CA VAL A 709 -24.81 -20.89 7.55
C VAL A 709 -24.48 -19.40 7.80
N PRO A 710 -23.31 -19.01 8.35
CA PRO A 710 -22.93 -17.59 8.45
C PRO A 710 -22.98 -16.82 7.12
N LYS A 711 -22.60 -17.42 5.99
CA LYS A 711 -22.64 -16.77 4.68
C LYS A 711 -24.06 -16.60 4.17
N ILE A 712 -24.91 -17.63 4.35
CA ILE A 712 -26.35 -17.57 4.04
C ILE A 712 -27.04 -16.45 4.83
N ILE A 713 -26.61 -16.20 6.07
CA ILE A 713 -27.17 -15.15 6.92
C ILE A 713 -26.71 -13.75 6.47
N ILE A 714 -25.42 -13.60 6.12
CA ILE A 714 -24.84 -12.28 5.82
C ILE A 714 -25.34 -11.74 4.47
N GLY A 715 -25.42 -12.59 3.45
CA GLY A 715 -25.82 -12.19 2.10
C GLY A 715 -25.05 -11.00 1.52
N SER A 716 -25.74 -10.19 0.72
CA SER A 716 -25.20 -8.98 0.06
C SER A 716 -24.91 -7.81 1.02
N ILE A 717 -25.11 -7.98 2.33
CA ILE A 717 -24.83 -6.93 3.33
C ILE A 717 -23.33 -6.64 3.43
N SER A 718 -22.49 -7.64 3.15
CA SER A 718 -21.05 -7.51 3.12
C SER A 718 -20.52 -7.92 1.75
N LYS A 719 -19.92 -6.96 1.06
CA LYS A 719 -19.24 -7.17 -0.24
C LYS A 719 -18.23 -8.33 -0.25
N HIS A 720 -17.70 -8.69 0.92
CA HIS A 720 -16.74 -9.79 1.07
C HIS A 720 -17.43 -11.18 1.03
N ASN A 721 -18.77 -11.24 1.00
CA ASN A 721 -19.57 -12.45 1.01
C ASN A 721 -20.01 -12.88 -0.40
N ASP A 722 -20.09 -11.93 -1.34
CA ASP A 722 -20.43 -12.16 -2.77
C ASP A 722 -19.22 -12.70 -3.57
N ASP A 723 -18.01 -12.48 -3.04
CA ASP A 723 -16.77 -12.81 -3.71
C ASP A 723 -16.49 -14.34 -3.74
N ASP A 724 -17.26 -15.20 -3.07
CA ASP A 724 -16.89 -16.60 -2.86
C ASP A 724 -17.25 -17.60 -3.97
N ASP A 725 -18.10 -17.26 -4.95
CA ASP A 725 -18.53 -18.21 -6.00
C ASP A 725 -17.52 -18.37 -7.16
#